data_AF-A0A1S3W357-F1
#
_entry.id   AF-A0A1S3W357-F1
#
_cell.length_a   1.000
_cell.length_b   1.000
_cell.length_c   1.000
_cell.angle_alpha   90.00
_cell.angle_beta   90.00
_cell.angle_gamma   90.00
#
_symmetry.space_group_name_H-M   'P 1'
#
loop_
_entity.id
_entity.type
_entity.pdbx_description
1 polymer ?
#
loop_
_entity_poly.entity_id
_entity_poly.type
_entity_poly.pdbx_seq_one_letter_code
_entity_poly.pdbx_strand_id
1 'polypeptide(L)'
;MASLAPTDGAGSWVGGCQGHPRMVPRSLVSQGSQRDPHASPLITLEAQDGYLSHRPKEKVRTDSNNENSVPKDFENVDNSNFAPRTQKQKHQPELARKPTGRQKQLLKRKLEQEGKGHPVPGKGPNEALPPSDKAAANSSRGKEASRLPQSRKVGGSSPESRHEQPPKCDISGKEAVSALSRAKSKHCRQEIAETYCRHKLGQLMPERVTRLCPLEGKASRSVQWDEDSVEYMPANPVRIAFVLVVHGRATRQLQRMFKAIYHRDHFYYVHVDKRSNYLHRQVLQLAQLYDNVRVTPWRMATIWGGASLLATYLQAMRDLLDMADWPWDFFINLSAADYPIRTNDQLVAFLSRYRDMNFLKSHGRDNARFIRKQGLDRLFLECDAHMWRLGDRRIPEGITVDGGSDWFLLNRKFVEYVTFSTDDLVTKMKQFYSFTLLPAESFFHTVLENSPHCDTMVDNNLRITNWNRKLGCKCQYKHIVDWCGCSPNDFKPPDFHRFQQTARPTFFARKFEAVVNQEVIGQLDSYLYGSYPAGTPGLRSYWENVYDEPDGIHTLSDVALTLYHSFARLGLRRVETSLRTESENSCRYYPMGHPASVHLYFLADRFQGFLIKHHATNLAVSKLETLETWVMPKKAFKVASPPSDFGRLQFSEVGTDWDAKERLFRNFGGLLGPMDEPVGMQKWGKGPNVTVTVIWVDPVNVIAATYDILIESTAEFTHYKPPLNLPLRPGVWTVKILHHWVPVAETRFLVAPLTFSNRQPIKPEEAQKLHAGPPRGAYMEQSFQSLNPVLGLPVLPAQLEQARRKAGVAGAGLERWLDALVGGVWTAMDVCTPGPSACPMLPACSQTAWSSLSPDPKSQLGAVKPDGRLR
;
A
#
# COMPACT_ATOMS: atom_id res chain seq x y z
N MET A 1 54.95 7.09 43.59
CA MET A 1 55.33 5.67 43.37
C MET A 1 54.71 5.30 42.02
N ALA A 2 55.47 5.14 40.92
CA ALA A 2 56.53 4.15 40.65
C ALA A 2 55.92 2.73 40.45
N SER A 3 56.25 1.94 39.42
CA SER A 3 57.38 2.06 38.47
C SER A 3 57.24 1.27 37.14
N LEU A 4 57.77 1.86 36.06
CA LEU A 4 58.56 1.24 34.96
C LEU A 4 57.94 0.25 33.93
N ALA A 5 58.68 0.13 32.81
CA ALA A 5 58.57 -0.73 31.61
C ALA A 5 60.02 -0.91 31.06
N PRO A 6 60.33 -1.23 29.78
CA PRO A 6 59.72 -2.11 28.75
C PRO A 6 60.74 -3.14 28.20
N THR A 7 60.40 -3.89 27.12
CA THR A 7 61.25 -4.39 25.98
C THR A 7 60.32 -5.21 25.06
N ASP A 8 60.22 -5.05 23.73
CA ASP A 8 61.17 -4.99 22.59
C ASP A 8 61.49 -6.36 21.94
N GLY A 9 61.49 -6.39 20.59
CA GLY A 9 61.81 -7.59 19.80
C GLY A 9 61.16 -7.62 18.41
N ALA A 10 61.74 -6.96 17.42
CA ALA A 10 61.32 -7.01 16.00
C ALA A 10 62.31 -7.82 15.14
N GLY A 11 61.82 -8.40 14.03
CA GLY A 11 62.67 -9.15 13.10
C GLY A 11 61.99 -9.48 11.77
N SER A 12 62.32 -8.73 10.72
CA SER A 12 61.94 -8.99 9.33
C SER A 12 63.16 -9.47 8.52
N TRP A 13 62.95 -10.29 7.48
CA TRP A 13 63.82 -10.41 6.29
C TRP A 13 63.04 -11.06 5.13
N VAL A 14 63.58 -10.96 3.90
CA VAL A 14 62.87 -11.23 2.63
C VAL A 14 63.75 -12.04 1.65
N GLY A 15 63.15 -12.98 0.91
CA GLY A 15 63.75 -13.73 -0.21
C GLY A 15 63.38 -15.23 -0.20
N GLY A 16 63.26 -15.95 -1.32
CA GLY A 16 63.41 -15.55 -2.73
C GLY A 16 62.92 -16.63 -3.72
N CYS A 17 62.88 -16.27 -5.01
CA CYS A 17 62.20 -16.94 -6.15
C CYS A 17 62.58 -18.39 -6.55
N GLN A 18 61.75 -18.93 -7.49
CA GLN A 18 61.98 -19.97 -8.52
C GLN A 18 61.86 -21.48 -8.16
N GLY A 19 61.34 -22.26 -9.13
CA GLY A 19 61.53 -23.74 -9.20
C GLY A 19 60.32 -24.59 -9.67
N HIS A 20 60.17 -24.83 -10.97
CA HIS A 20 59.32 -25.92 -11.53
C HIS A 20 60.20 -27.16 -11.82
N PRO A 21 59.68 -28.41 -11.75
CA PRO A 21 59.54 -29.19 -13.00
C PRO A 21 58.44 -30.30 -13.07
N ARG A 22 57.73 -30.32 -14.21
CA ARG A 22 57.40 -31.45 -15.14
C ARG A 22 56.97 -32.89 -14.66
N MET A 23 55.81 -33.29 -15.21
CA MET A 23 55.53 -34.50 -16.05
C MET A 23 55.22 -35.92 -15.47
N VAL A 24 54.00 -36.38 -15.84
CA VAL A 24 53.52 -37.72 -16.31
C VAL A 24 54.55 -38.63 -17.03
N PRO A 25 54.38 -39.99 -17.23
CA PRO A 25 53.10 -40.67 -17.63
C PRO A 25 52.85 -42.19 -17.31
N ARG A 26 51.67 -42.70 -17.75
CA ARG A 26 51.33 -44.10 -18.19
C ARG A 26 51.24 -45.27 -17.15
N SER A 27 50.53 -46.40 -17.38
CA SER A 27 49.30 -46.76 -18.17
C SER A 27 48.91 -48.27 -18.02
N LEU A 28 47.82 -48.72 -18.69
CA LEU A 28 47.33 -50.11 -18.95
C LEU A 28 46.40 -50.75 -17.88
N VAL A 29 45.52 -51.73 -18.16
CA VAL A 29 44.60 -52.07 -19.30
C VAL A 29 43.75 -53.29 -18.82
N SER A 30 42.58 -53.72 -19.31
CA SER A 30 41.60 -53.33 -20.37
C SER A 30 40.17 -53.63 -19.83
N GLN A 31 39.02 -53.71 -20.53
CA GLN A 31 38.59 -53.67 -21.95
C GLN A 31 37.17 -53.00 -21.97
N GLY A 32 36.24 -53.02 -22.95
CA GLY A 32 36.04 -53.77 -24.21
C GLY A 32 35.07 -54.95 -24.03
N SER A 33 34.07 -55.19 -24.88
CA SER A 33 33.45 -54.42 -25.99
C SER A 33 31.91 -54.67 -25.95
N GLN A 34 31.00 -54.20 -26.82
CA GLN A 34 30.98 -53.73 -28.22
C GLN A 34 29.70 -52.83 -28.39
N ARG A 35 29.20 -52.29 -29.51
CA ARG A 35 29.42 -52.38 -30.97
C ARG A 35 28.95 -51.05 -31.63
N ASP A 36 29.21 -50.88 -32.93
CA ASP A 36 28.96 -49.69 -33.78
C ASP A 36 28.41 -50.14 -35.18
N PRO A 37 28.12 -49.34 -36.26
CA PRO A 37 29.10 -48.43 -36.91
C PRO A 37 28.65 -47.25 -37.87
N HIS A 38 29.57 -46.27 -38.07
CA HIS A 38 29.88 -45.49 -39.32
C HIS A 38 28.83 -44.51 -39.92
N ALA A 39 29.16 -43.52 -40.81
CA ALA A 39 30.35 -43.25 -41.65
C ALA A 39 30.70 -41.73 -41.84
N SER A 40 31.65 -41.39 -42.74
CA SER A 40 32.20 -40.03 -43.07
C SER A 40 32.78 -40.04 -44.53
N PRO A 41 33.60 -39.10 -45.12
CA PRO A 41 34.44 -38.01 -44.55
C PRO A 41 34.61 -36.66 -45.35
N LEU A 42 35.37 -35.74 -44.72
CA LEU A 42 36.33 -34.65 -45.14
C LEU A 42 36.67 -34.26 -46.62
N ILE A 43 37.35 -33.09 -46.77
CA ILE A 43 38.13 -32.51 -47.93
C ILE A 43 37.28 -31.74 -48.99
N THR A 44 37.56 -30.53 -49.55
CA THR A 44 38.60 -29.43 -49.47
C THR A 44 38.00 -28.07 -49.98
N LEU A 45 38.62 -26.93 -50.44
CA LEU A 45 39.99 -26.52 -50.88
C LEU A 45 40.37 -25.02 -50.64
N GLU A 46 40.27 -24.07 -51.61
CA GLU A 46 41.07 -22.80 -51.67
C GLU A 46 40.34 -21.43 -51.87
N ALA A 47 41.04 -20.36 -51.43
CA ALA A 47 41.15 -18.93 -51.82
C ALA A 47 40.08 -18.08 -52.57
N GLN A 48 40.01 -16.79 -52.16
CA GLN A 48 39.67 -15.52 -52.87
C GLN A 48 38.52 -15.52 -53.91
N ASP A 49 37.48 -14.67 -53.79
CA ASP A 49 37.57 -13.19 -54.00
C ASP A 49 36.27 -12.43 -53.57
N GLY A 50 36.25 -11.09 -53.68
CA GLY A 50 35.03 -10.33 -54.07
C GLY A 50 33.95 -9.89 -53.04
N TYR A 51 34.23 -8.82 -52.27
CA TYR A 51 33.33 -7.68 -51.92
C TYR A 51 31.91 -7.82 -51.25
N LEU A 52 31.48 -6.71 -50.62
CA LEU A 52 30.10 -6.36 -50.18
C LEU A 52 29.46 -7.16 -49.02
N SER A 53 29.94 -6.93 -47.79
CA SER A 53 29.19 -7.26 -46.56
C SER A 53 28.00 -6.30 -46.34
N HIS A 54 26.81 -6.69 -46.81
CA HIS A 54 25.55 -6.07 -46.39
C HIS A 54 25.23 -6.43 -44.94
N ARG A 55 25.73 -5.66 -43.97
CA ARG A 55 25.20 -5.70 -42.59
C ARG A 55 23.71 -5.31 -42.63
N PRO A 56 22.77 -6.17 -42.15
CA PRO A 56 21.42 -5.74 -41.89
C PRO A 56 21.46 -4.58 -40.88
N LYS A 57 20.71 -3.50 -41.14
CA LYS A 57 20.57 -2.42 -40.16
C LYS A 57 19.81 -2.96 -38.95
N GLU A 58 20.52 -3.33 -37.90
CA GLU A 58 19.91 -3.51 -36.58
C GLU A 58 19.15 -2.22 -36.25
N LYS A 59 17.83 -2.35 -36.11
CA LYS A 59 17.00 -1.26 -35.63
C LYS A 59 17.33 -1.10 -34.16
N VAL A 60 18.19 -0.13 -33.85
CA VAL A 60 18.41 0.41 -32.51
C VAL A 60 17.04 0.55 -31.85
N ARG A 61 16.75 -0.34 -30.89
CA ARG A 61 15.52 -0.26 -30.11
C ARG A 61 15.66 0.97 -29.23
N THR A 62 14.98 2.05 -29.61
CA THR A 62 14.82 3.21 -28.76
C THR A 62 14.02 2.76 -27.54
N ASP A 63 14.70 2.53 -26.42
CA ASP A 63 14.05 2.06 -25.21
C ASP A 63 13.04 3.11 -24.74
N SER A 64 11.76 2.80 -24.92
CA SER A 64 10.65 3.65 -24.51
C SER A 64 10.43 3.55 -23.00
N ASN A 65 11.45 3.93 -22.23
CA ASN A 65 11.41 4.14 -20.78
C ASN A 65 10.55 5.38 -20.48
N ASN A 66 9.25 5.20 -20.69
CA ASN A 66 8.26 6.25 -20.85
C ASN A 66 7.73 6.72 -19.48
N GLU A 67 8.65 7.01 -18.55
CA GLU A 67 8.43 7.00 -17.09
C GLU A 67 7.18 7.79 -16.67
N ASN A 68 7.09 9.10 -16.98
CA ASN A 68 5.99 9.97 -16.51
C ASN A 68 4.86 10.20 -17.56
N SER A 69 3.97 9.20 -17.70
CA SER A 69 2.73 9.27 -18.49
C SER A 69 1.48 9.36 -17.59
N VAL A 70 0.30 9.52 -18.21
CA VAL A 70 -0.99 8.89 -17.81
C VAL A 70 -1.70 8.52 -19.13
N PRO A 71 -2.48 7.41 -19.26
CA PRO A 71 -3.07 6.96 -20.53
C PRO A 71 -3.89 8.00 -21.31
N LYS A 72 -4.12 7.78 -22.61
CA LYS A 72 -4.92 8.70 -23.45
C LYS A 72 -6.42 8.59 -23.18
N ASP A 73 -6.87 7.47 -22.64
CA ASP A 73 -8.20 6.92 -22.90
C ASP A 73 -9.18 7.20 -21.74
N PHE A 74 -9.27 8.47 -21.32
CA PHE A 74 -10.02 8.88 -20.12
C PHE A 74 -10.96 10.09 -20.31
N GLU A 75 -11.14 10.59 -21.52
CA GLU A 75 -12.01 11.76 -21.79
C GLU A 75 -13.52 11.43 -21.72
N ASN A 76 -13.90 10.15 -21.75
CA ASN A 76 -15.29 9.67 -21.69
C ASN A 76 -15.61 8.90 -20.39
N VAL A 77 -15.27 9.45 -19.22
CA VAL A 77 -15.87 9.03 -17.93
C VAL A 77 -16.62 10.22 -17.34
N ASP A 78 -17.91 10.31 -17.67
CA ASP A 78 -18.82 11.29 -17.06
C ASP A 78 -18.91 11.01 -15.56
N ASN A 79 -18.44 11.94 -14.74
CA ASN A 79 -18.32 11.77 -13.29
C ASN A 79 -19.62 12.11 -12.54
N SER A 80 -20.77 11.91 -13.18
CA SER A 80 -22.09 12.17 -12.60
C SER A 80 -23.05 10.96 -12.71
N ASN A 81 -23.74 10.67 -11.60
CA ASN A 81 -24.91 9.79 -11.48
C ASN A 81 -24.84 8.34 -12.01
N PHE A 82 -24.41 7.40 -11.16
CA PHE A 82 -24.81 5.99 -11.28
C PHE A 82 -25.33 5.41 -9.96
N ALA A 83 -26.64 5.48 -9.78
CA ALA A 83 -27.40 4.48 -9.01
C ALA A 83 -27.70 3.27 -9.92
N PRO A 84 -27.82 2.04 -9.40
CA PRO A 84 -27.92 0.84 -10.24
C PRO A 84 -29.23 0.79 -11.03
N ARG A 85 -29.13 0.76 -12.37
CA ARG A 85 -30.23 0.41 -13.27
C ARG A 85 -29.94 -0.90 -13.99
N THR A 86 -30.81 -1.88 -13.78
CA THR A 86 -30.80 -3.16 -14.50
C THR A 86 -31.17 -2.95 -15.97
N GLN A 87 -30.39 -3.51 -16.89
CA GLN A 87 -30.75 -3.62 -18.31
C GLN A 87 -31.07 -5.06 -18.66
N LYS A 88 -32.32 -5.32 -19.05
CA LYS A 88 -32.70 -6.57 -19.72
C LYS A 88 -32.30 -6.45 -21.20
N GLN A 89 -31.44 -7.34 -21.69
CA GLN A 89 -31.20 -7.46 -23.12
C GLN A 89 -32.45 -8.03 -23.82
N LYS A 90 -32.77 -7.50 -25.00
CA LYS A 90 -33.70 -8.12 -25.96
C LYS A 90 -32.88 -8.65 -27.13
N HIS A 91 -33.15 -9.88 -27.56
CA HIS A 91 -32.66 -10.38 -28.86
C HIS A 91 -33.45 -9.76 -30.03
N GLN A 92 -32.79 -9.70 -31.19
CA GLN A 92 -33.41 -9.60 -32.52
C GLN A 92 -32.78 -10.67 -33.42
N PRO A 93 -33.58 -11.42 -34.20
CA PRO A 93 -33.13 -12.15 -35.38
C PRO A 93 -33.41 -11.35 -36.67
N GLU A 94 -32.86 -11.80 -37.80
CA GLU A 94 -32.83 -11.05 -39.07
C GLU A 94 -34.00 -11.28 -40.05
N LEU A 95 -34.20 -10.26 -40.90
CA LEU A 95 -34.57 -10.29 -42.33
C LEU A 95 -35.72 -11.20 -42.85
N ALA A 96 -36.81 -10.54 -43.27
CA ALA A 96 -37.70 -10.98 -44.37
C ALA A 96 -38.12 -9.77 -45.24
N ARG A 97 -38.68 -10.00 -46.46
CA ARG A 97 -38.81 -8.98 -47.52
C ARG A 97 -40.25 -8.54 -47.84
N LYS A 98 -40.51 -7.21 -47.86
CA LYS A 98 -41.40 -6.42 -48.79
C LYS A 98 -42.91 -6.83 -48.97
N PRO A 99 -43.78 -6.01 -49.61
CA PRO A 99 -43.98 -4.54 -49.54
C PRO A 99 -45.49 -4.12 -49.46
N THR A 100 -45.82 -2.84 -49.70
CA THR A 100 -47.17 -2.21 -49.85
C THR A 100 -48.03 -2.04 -48.56
N GLY A 101 -49.00 -1.11 -48.49
CA GLY A 101 -49.27 0.03 -49.37
C GLY A 101 -50.61 0.77 -49.12
N ARG A 102 -50.54 2.06 -48.74
CA ARG A 102 -51.56 3.15 -48.82
C ARG A 102 -52.99 2.95 -48.25
N GLN A 103 -53.33 3.93 -47.39
CA GLN A 103 -54.53 4.81 -47.41
C GLN A 103 -55.77 4.59 -46.51
N LYS A 104 -56.28 5.78 -46.12
CA LYS A 104 -57.67 6.21 -45.83
C LYS A 104 -58.32 5.89 -44.48
N GLN A 105 -58.44 6.97 -43.70
CA GLN A 105 -59.63 7.33 -42.93
C GLN A 105 -60.92 7.10 -43.73
N LEU A 106 -61.97 6.58 -43.08
CA LEU A 106 -63.39 6.77 -43.43
C LEU A 106 -64.27 6.37 -42.22
N LEU A 107 -65.42 7.03 -42.05
CA LEU A 107 -66.41 6.88 -40.96
C LEU A 107 -65.83 7.07 -39.53
N LYS A 108 -66.09 8.14 -38.76
CA LYS A 108 -67.05 9.26 -38.80
C LYS A 108 -68.51 8.88 -38.44
N ARG A 109 -68.99 9.49 -37.32
CA ARG A 109 -70.38 9.77 -36.82
C ARG A 109 -71.13 8.76 -35.94
N LYS A 110 -71.63 9.33 -34.81
CA LYS A 110 -72.90 9.09 -34.06
C LYS A 110 -73.08 7.69 -33.44
N LEU A 111 -73.67 7.52 -32.25
CA LEU A 111 -74.63 8.33 -31.46
C LEU A 111 -73.97 8.88 -30.14
N GLU A 112 -74.36 9.97 -29.47
CA GLU A 112 -75.67 10.41 -28.90
C GLU A 112 -76.14 9.52 -27.72
N GLN A 113 -76.63 10.01 -26.57
CA GLN A 113 -76.91 11.34 -25.94
C GLN A 113 -76.82 11.12 -24.39
N GLU A 114 -76.70 12.07 -23.43
CA GLU A 114 -76.48 13.54 -23.33
C GLU A 114 -75.79 13.82 -21.94
N GLY A 115 -75.63 15.02 -21.36
CA GLY A 115 -76.00 16.39 -21.74
C GLY A 115 -75.60 17.49 -20.72
N LYS A 116 -75.76 18.77 -21.14
CA LYS A 116 -76.00 20.07 -20.43
C LYS A 116 -75.40 20.35 -19.02
N GLY A 117 -74.91 21.57 -18.68
CA GLY A 117 -74.83 22.85 -19.43
C GLY A 117 -74.13 24.01 -18.65
N HIS A 118 -73.95 25.18 -19.30
CA HIS A 118 -73.25 26.43 -18.88
C HIS A 118 -74.21 27.48 -18.21
N PRO A 119 -73.88 28.77 -17.84
CA PRO A 119 -72.71 29.69 -18.06
C PRO A 119 -72.11 30.34 -16.74
N VAL A 120 -71.02 31.15 -16.63
CA VAL A 120 -70.27 32.18 -17.44
C VAL A 120 -70.91 33.61 -17.37
N PRO A 121 -70.24 34.81 -17.35
CA PRO A 121 -68.80 35.22 -17.39
C PRO A 121 -68.32 36.28 -16.30
N GLY A 122 -67.06 36.78 -16.36
CA GLY A 122 -66.61 38.01 -15.65
C GLY A 122 -65.17 38.53 -15.95
N LYS A 123 -65.00 39.82 -16.30
CA LYS A 123 -63.81 40.53 -16.86
C LYS A 123 -62.62 40.82 -15.90
N GLY A 124 -61.43 41.18 -16.44
CA GLY A 124 -60.33 41.95 -15.77
C GLY A 124 -60.15 43.37 -16.39
N PRO A 125 -58.99 44.09 -16.33
CA PRO A 125 -57.66 43.82 -15.70
C PRO A 125 -56.97 45.04 -14.97
N ASN A 126 -55.65 44.97 -14.73
CA ASN A 126 -54.62 46.05 -14.50
C ASN A 126 -54.33 46.74 -13.12
N GLU A 127 -53.02 46.78 -12.81
CA GLU A 127 -52.11 47.85 -12.29
C GLU A 127 -52.12 48.50 -10.85
N ALA A 128 -50.89 48.54 -10.27
CA ALA A 128 -50.18 49.59 -9.49
C ALA A 128 -50.54 50.03 -8.02
N LEU A 129 -49.55 49.81 -7.11
CA LEU A 129 -48.83 50.72 -6.14
C LEU A 129 -49.42 52.09 -5.69
N PRO A 130 -48.92 52.74 -4.59
CA PRO A 130 -48.39 52.33 -3.26
C PRO A 130 -49.02 53.24 -2.13
N PRO A 131 -48.36 53.88 -1.10
CA PRO A 131 -47.16 53.62 -0.26
C PRO A 131 -47.34 53.83 1.30
N SER A 132 -46.22 53.73 2.07
CA SER A 132 -45.85 54.50 3.31
C SER A 132 -46.48 54.19 4.69
N ASP A 133 -45.88 54.46 5.87
CA ASP A 133 -44.46 54.60 6.36
C ASP A 133 -44.42 54.80 7.93
N LYS A 134 -43.23 54.71 8.58
CA LYS A 134 -42.83 55.18 9.96
C LYS A 134 -43.28 54.43 11.23
N ALA A 135 -42.62 54.53 12.41
CA ALA A 135 -41.19 54.75 12.80
C ALA A 135 -40.98 54.68 14.34
N ALA A 136 -39.72 54.43 14.79
CA ALA A 136 -39.08 54.88 16.07
C ALA A 136 -39.65 54.39 17.44
N ALA A 137 -38.93 54.37 18.58
CA ALA A 137 -37.49 54.44 18.95
C ALA A 137 -37.27 53.77 20.35
N ASN A 138 -36.03 53.68 20.88
CA ASN A 138 -35.70 52.83 22.05
C ASN A 138 -34.59 53.39 22.99
N SER A 139 -34.57 52.94 24.27
CA SER A 139 -33.52 53.21 25.30
C SER A 139 -33.68 52.24 26.52
N SER A 140 -32.85 52.16 27.57
CA SER A 140 -31.64 52.91 27.97
C SER A 140 -30.57 52.00 28.64
N ARG A 141 -30.25 52.13 29.95
CA ARG A 141 -29.20 51.40 30.72
C ARG A 141 -29.47 51.37 32.24
N GLY A 142 -29.05 50.33 32.98
CA GLY A 142 -29.09 50.29 34.46
C GLY A 142 -28.42 49.08 35.17
N LYS A 143 -27.24 49.34 35.76
CA LYS A 143 -26.32 48.57 36.65
C LYS A 143 -26.79 47.42 37.61
N GLU A 144 -25.85 46.46 37.77
CA GLU A 144 -25.30 45.82 39.01
C GLU A 144 -26.07 44.82 39.94
N ALA A 145 -25.60 43.56 39.89
CA ALA A 145 -24.95 42.79 40.99
C ALA A 145 -25.70 42.25 42.24
N SER A 146 -26.17 40.99 42.11
CA SER A 146 -25.67 39.81 42.87
C SER A 146 -26.31 39.28 44.19
N ARG A 147 -26.43 37.93 44.21
CA ARG A 147 -26.51 36.95 45.34
C ARG A 147 -27.84 36.62 46.07
N LEU A 148 -28.43 35.50 45.60
CA LEU A 148 -28.92 34.33 46.38
C LEU A 148 -30.26 34.48 47.15
N PRO A 149 -31.01 33.37 47.46
CA PRO A 149 -30.56 31.97 47.59
C PRO A 149 -31.29 30.88 46.76
N GLN A 150 -30.77 29.67 46.98
CA GLN A 150 -31.07 28.35 46.42
C GLN A 150 -32.56 27.95 46.24
N SER A 151 -32.84 27.21 45.16
CA SER A 151 -33.88 26.16 45.15
C SER A 151 -33.46 24.95 44.28
N ARG A 152 -34.14 23.81 44.43
CA ARG A 152 -33.65 22.46 44.10
C ARG A 152 -33.69 22.09 42.61
N LYS A 153 -32.75 21.23 42.18
CA LYS A 153 -32.75 20.55 40.87
C LYS A 153 -33.92 19.55 40.73
N VAL A 154 -34.69 19.63 39.63
CA VAL A 154 -35.32 18.48 38.95
C VAL A 154 -35.37 18.77 37.44
N GLY A 155 -35.15 17.75 36.61
CA GLY A 155 -35.62 17.59 35.22
C GLY A 155 -35.68 18.82 34.28
N GLY A 156 -34.72 18.92 33.36
CA GLY A 156 -34.79 19.83 32.21
C GLY A 156 -33.86 19.40 31.08
N SER A 157 -34.42 18.80 30.02
CA SER A 157 -33.67 18.43 28.81
C SER A 157 -33.46 19.66 27.92
N SER A 158 -32.34 20.36 28.13
CA SER A 158 -31.96 21.52 27.31
C SER A 158 -31.61 21.08 25.89
N PRO A 159 -32.21 21.67 24.83
CA PRO A 159 -31.81 21.39 23.46
C PRO A 159 -30.45 22.03 23.17
N GLU A 160 -29.52 21.27 22.58
CA GLU A 160 -28.34 21.87 21.93
C GLU A 160 -28.81 22.72 20.75
N SER A 161 -28.78 24.04 20.91
CA SER A 161 -29.14 25.00 19.87
C SER A 161 -28.13 24.93 18.72
N ARG A 162 -28.45 24.12 17.71
CA ARG A 162 -27.67 24.01 16.47
C ARG A 162 -27.64 25.35 15.74
N HIS A 163 -26.61 26.13 16.00
CA HIS A 163 -26.17 27.18 15.10
C HIS A 163 -25.10 26.60 14.16
N GLU A 164 -25.58 26.14 13.02
CA GLU A 164 -24.77 26.15 11.81
C GLU A 164 -24.71 27.60 11.35
N GLN A 165 -23.53 28.21 11.40
CA GLN A 165 -23.34 29.51 10.77
C GLN A 165 -23.54 29.30 9.27
N PRO A 166 -24.40 30.10 8.60
CA PRO A 166 -24.56 29.99 7.15
C PRO A 166 -23.21 30.28 6.47
N PRO A 167 -22.92 29.65 5.32
CA PRO A 167 -21.68 29.90 4.60
C PRO A 167 -21.58 31.38 4.21
N LYS A 168 -20.36 31.92 4.21
CA LYS A 168 -20.08 33.36 3.96
C LYS A 168 -20.41 33.81 2.51
N CYS A 169 -20.90 32.91 1.68
CA CYS A 169 -21.39 33.14 0.31
C CYS A 169 -22.26 31.95 -0.15
N ASP A 170 -23.05 32.12 -1.22
CA ASP A 170 -23.78 31.00 -1.83
C ASP A 170 -22.85 29.97 -2.47
N ILE A 171 -23.01 28.70 -2.09
CA ILE A 171 -22.20 27.58 -2.59
C ILE A 171 -22.96 26.85 -3.70
N SER A 172 -22.63 27.17 -4.96
CA SER A 172 -23.29 26.62 -6.15
C SER A 172 -22.42 25.66 -6.98
N GLY A 173 -21.13 25.53 -6.64
CA GLY A 173 -20.20 24.60 -7.32
C GLY A 173 -20.52 23.14 -7.00
N LYS A 174 -20.73 22.31 -8.03
CA LYS A 174 -21.09 20.87 -7.88
C LYS A 174 -20.05 20.10 -7.06
N GLU A 175 -18.77 20.38 -7.32
CA GLU A 175 -17.60 19.91 -6.57
C GLU A 175 -17.72 20.20 -5.07
N ALA A 176 -17.87 21.48 -4.70
CA ALA A 176 -17.98 21.90 -3.30
C ALA A 176 -19.22 21.31 -2.61
N VAL A 177 -20.38 21.24 -3.27
CA VAL A 177 -21.59 20.58 -2.73
C VAL A 177 -21.37 19.07 -2.54
N SER A 178 -20.66 18.42 -3.46
CA SER A 178 -20.26 17.01 -3.33
C SER A 178 -19.27 16.79 -2.18
N ALA A 179 -18.34 17.71 -1.95
CA ALA A 179 -17.43 17.66 -0.80
C ALA A 179 -18.19 17.86 0.53
N LEU A 180 -19.03 18.89 0.63
CA LEU A 180 -19.83 19.21 1.83
C LEU A 180 -20.75 18.06 2.27
N SER A 181 -21.35 17.34 1.32
CA SER A 181 -22.25 16.19 1.60
C SER A 181 -21.51 14.90 1.99
N ARG A 182 -20.20 14.82 1.75
CA ARG A 182 -19.34 13.66 2.11
C ARG A 182 -18.44 13.91 3.31
N ALA A 183 -18.08 15.16 3.60
CA ALA A 183 -17.19 15.54 4.69
C ALA A 183 -17.81 15.26 6.06
N LYS A 184 -17.07 14.63 6.96
CA LYS A 184 -17.61 14.00 8.18
C LYS A 184 -17.70 14.99 9.34
N SER A 185 -16.63 15.72 9.63
CA SER A 185 -16.60 16.68 10.75
C SER A 185 -17.25 18.03 10.39
N LYS A 186 -17.80 18.73 11.41
CA LYS A 186 -18.36 20.09 11.22
C LYS A 186 -17.28 21.09 10.80
N HIS A 187 -16.09 20.99 11.41
CA HIS A 187 -14.92 21.77 11.05
C HIS A 187 -14.57 21.60 9.56
N CYS A 188 -14.55 20.37 9.05
CA CYS A 188 -14.23 20.15 7.64
C CYS A 188 -15.25 20.74 6.67
N ARG A 189 -16.54 20.68 6.99
CA ARG A 189 -17.58 21.37 6.21
C ARG A 189 -17.43 22.89 6.25
N GLN A 190 -16.95 23.47 7.36
CA GLN A 190 -16.61 24.88 7.45
C GLN A 190 -15.40 25.24 6.59
N GLU A 191 -14.28 24.51 6.70
CA GLU A 191 -13.07 24.78 5.90
C GLU A 191 -13.34 24.69 4.38
N ILE A 192 -14.14 23.71 3.96
CA ILE A 192 -14.61 23.57 2.56
C ILE A 192 -15.39 24.82 2.12
N ALA A 193 -16.35 25.27 2.94
CA ALA A 193 -17.18 26.43 2.64
C ALA A 193 -16.37 27.74 2.60
N GLU A 194 -15.47 27.96 3.56
CA GLU A 194 -14.65 29.17 3.63
C GLU A 194 -13.61 29.21 2.51
N THR A 195 -12.96 28.09 2.20
CA THR A 195 -12.03 27.97 1.06
C THR A 195 -12.74 28.26 -0.27
N TYR A 196 -13.91 27.66 -0.50
CA TYR A 196 -14.72 27.91 -1.70
C TYR A 196 -15.12 29.40 -1.81
N CYS A 197 -15.61 30.01 -0.72
CA CYS A 197 -16.03 31.42 -0.76
C CYS A 197 -14.86 32.39 -0.97
N ARG A 198 -13.70 32.16 -0.35
CA ARG A 198 -12.50 32.98 -0.61
C ARG A 198 -12.03 32.86 -2.06
N HIS A 199 -12.12 31.68 -2.66
CA HIS A 199 -11.80 31.48 -4.09
C HIS A 199 -12.80 32.17 -5.00
N LYS A 200 -14.11 32.04 -4.73
CA LYS A 200 -15.20 32.71 -5.46
C LYS A 200 -15.07 34.24 -5.48
N LEU A 201 -14.47 34.82 -4.44
CA LEU A 201 -14.20 36.26 -4.31
C LEU A 201 -12.83 36.70 -4.89
N GLY A 202 -12.03 35.79 -5.46
CA GLY A 202 -10.68 36.11 -5.95
C GLY A 202 -9.63 36.33 -4.84
N GLN A 203 -9.93 35.96 -3.60
CA GLN A 203 -9.13 36.26 -2.39
C GLN A 203 -8.31 35.05 -1.88
N LEU A 204 -8.02 34.08 -2.74
CA LEU A 204 -7.32 32.83 -2.36
C LEU A 204 -6.14 32.48 -3.26
N MET A 205 -6.31 32.48 -4.58
CA MET A 205 -5.28 32.07 -5.54
C MET A 205 -4.63 33.29 -6.21
N PRO A 206 -3.30 33.30 -6.41
CA PRO A 206 -2.63 34.36 -7.17
C PRO A 206 -2.93 34.24 -8.66
N GLU A 207 -3.28 35.35 -9.32
CA GLU A 207 -3.55 35.35 -10.78
C GLU A 207 -2.31 35.63 -11.63
N ARG A 208 -1.30 36.33 -11.08
CA ARG A 208 -0.04 36.68 -11.77
C ARG A 208 1.13 36.61 -10.80
N VAL A 209 2.28 36.13 -11.27
CA VAL A 209 3.51 35.89 -10.48
C VAL A 209 4.72 36.40 -11.27
N THR A 210 5.68 37.03 -10.60
CA THR A 210 6.93 37.49 -11.23
C THR A 210 7.91 36.34 -11.43
N ARG A 211 8.36 36.12 -12.68
CA ARG A 211 9.53 35.30 -13.00
C ARG A 211 10.82 36.11 -12.75
N LEU A 212 11.76 35.52 -12.02
CA LEU A 212 13.06 36.09 -11.65
C LEU A 212 14.24 35.45 -12.41
N CYS A 213 14.01 34.29 -13.04
CA CYS A 213 14.98 33.63 -13.89
C CYS A 213 15.29 34.47 -15.15
N PRO A 214 16.57 34.80 -15.44
CA PRO A 214 16.95 35.61 -16.59
C PRO A 214 16.96 34.86 -17.93
N LEU A 215 16.74 33.53 -17.93
CA LEU A 215 16.70 32.71 -19.14
C LEU A 215 15.32 32.79 -19.79
N GLU A 216 15.27 32.83 -21.13
CA GLU A 216 14.02 32.82 -21.91
C GLU A 216 13.28 31.47 -21.88
N GLY A 217 13.90 30.42 -21.32
CA GLY A 217 13.33 29.08 -21.24
C GLY A 217 13.88 28.29 -20.05
N LYS A 218 13.95 26.97 -20.20
CA LYS A 218 14.54 26.07 -19.21
C LYS A 218 16.07 26.02 -19.35
N ALA A 219 16.77 25.96 -18.22
CA ALA A 219 18.15 25.51 -18.22
C ALA A 219 18.23 24.01 -18.58
N SER A 220 19.27 23.64 -19.31
CA SER A 220 19.56 22.24 -19.65
C SER A 220 21.03 21.95 -19.32
N ARG A 221 21.34 21.87 -18.02
CA ARG A 221 22.68 21.49 -17.56
C ARG A 221 22.84 19.98 -17.68
N SER A 222 23.58 19.55 -18.70
CA SER A 222 24.01 18.17 -18.83
C SER A 222 25.11 17.85 -17.81
N VAL A 223 24.97 16.70 -17.16
CA VAL A 223 26.04 16.10 -16.35
C VAL A 223 26.92 15.28 -17.30
N GLN A 224 28.23 15.45 -17.19
CA GLN A 224 29.19 14.55 -17.83
C GLN A 224 29.17 13.24 -17.02
N TRP A 225 28.87 12.13 -17.69
CA TRP A 225 28.74 10.83 -17.05
C TRP A 225 29.67 9.82 -17.73
N ASP A 226 30.64 9.39 -16.93
CA ASP A 226 31.54 8.27 -17.18
C ASP A 226 31.63 7.50 -15.85
N GLU A 227 31.87 6.18 -15.84
CA GLU A 227 31.92 5.44 -14.58
C GLU A 227 33.17 5.81 -13.76
N ASP A 228 34.29 6.13 -14.42
CA ASP A 228 35.49 6.65 -13.78
C ASP A 228 35.24 7.99 -13.05
N SER A 229 34.16 8.71 -13.37
CA SER A 229 33.84 10.01 -12.76
C SER A 229 33.35 9.94 -11.29
N VAL A 230 33.09 8.74 -10.76
CA VAL A 230 32.65 8.53 -9.36
C VAL A 230 33.65 7.75 -8.49
N GLU A 231 34.78 7.30 -9.04
CA GLU A 231 35.81 6.55 -8.32
C GLU A 231 36.90 7.46 -7.70
N TYR A 232 36.78 8.78 -7.85
CA TYR A 232 37.73 9.76 -7.27
C TYR A 232 37.37 10.10 -5.82
N MET A 233 38.37 10.25 -4.95
CA MET A 233 38.18 10.73 -3.58
C MET A 233 38.15 12.27 -3.53
N PRO A 234 37.04 12.92 -3.10
CA PRO A 234 36.96 14.38 -3.02
C PRO A 234 37.69 14.92 -1.77
N ALA A 235 38.58 15.90 -1.95
CA ALA A 235 39.28 16.58 -0.86
C ALA A 235 38.36 17.44 0.05
N ASN A 236 37.13 17.71 -0.39
CA ASN A 236 36.08 18.38 0.38
C ASN A 236 34.75 17.62 0.14
N PRO A 237 34.52 16.50 0.85
CA PRO A 237 33.33 15.67 0.65
C PRO A 237 32.07 16.39 1.15
N VAL A 238 30.97 16.31 0.39
CA VAL A 238 29.68 16.86 0.82
C VAL A 238 29.05 16.04 1.95
N ARG A 239 28.39 16.73 2.88
CA ARG A 239 27.62 16.16 3.97
C ARG A 239 26.13 16.20 3.64
N ILE A 240 25.44 15.07 3.76
CA ILE A 240 24.08 14.90 3.24
C ILE A 240 23.05 14.88 4.39
N ALA A 241 22.00 15.69 4.28
CA ALA A 241 20.80 15.60 5.11
C ALA A 241 19.74 14.74 4.41
N PHE A 242 19.58 13.50 4.89
CA PHE A 242 18.54 12.58 4.45
C PHE A 242 17.24 12.84 5.23
N VAL A 243 16.18 13.25 4.53
CA VAL A 243 14.82 13.34 5.09
C VAL A 243 14.05 12.08 4.76
N LEU A 244 13.82 11.24 5.78
CA LEU A 244 13.14 9.96 5.65
C LEU A 244 11.66 10.14 5.99
N VAL A 245 10.77 10.11 4.99
CA VAL A 245 9.32 10.25 5.18
C VAL A 245 8.67 8.86 5.16
N VAL A 246 8.28 8.35 6.34
CA VAL A 246 7.95 6.94 6.53
C VAL A 246 6.59 6.70 7.19
N HIS A 247 5.95 5.59 6.81
CA HIS A 247 4.64 5.15 7.31
C HIS A 247 4.51 3.62 7.24
N GLY A 248 3.47 3.06 7.85
CA GLY A 248 3.17 1.62 7.80
C GLY A 248 3.85 0.82 8.92
N ARG A 249 4.21 -0.44 8.64
CA ARG A 249 4.71 -1.41 9.63
C ARG A 249 6.10 -1.99 9.34
N ALA A 250 6.69 -1.71 8.19
CA ALA A 250 7.93 -2.32 7.66
C ALA A 250 9.23 -1.85 8.35
N THR A 251 9.29 -1.90 9.67
CA THR A 251 10.38 -1.41 10.52
C THR A 251 11.73 -2.05 10.21
N ARG A 252 11.77 -3.38 10.04
CA ARG A 252 13.01 -4.10 9.71
C ARG A 252 13.57 -3.75 8.34
N GLN A 253 12.71 -3.48 7.36
CA GLN A 253 13.15 -3.02 6.03
C GLN A 253 13.66 -1.58 6.07
N LEU A 254 13.01 -0.69 6.85
CA LEU A 254 13.54 0.66 7.10
C LEU A 254 14.91 0.62 7.79
N GLN A 255 15.08 -0.20 8.83
CA GLN A 255 16.36 -0.40 9.50
C GLN A 255 17.44 -0.94 8.56
N ARG A 256 17.10 -1.90 7.69
CA ARG A 256 18.02 -2.44 6.67
C ARG A 256 18.46 -1.37 5.66
N MET A 257 17.52 -0.59 5.12
CA MET A 257 17.82 0.52 4.21
C MET A 257 18.67 1.60 4.90
N PHE A 258 18.31 1.99 6.13
CA PHE A 258 19.08 2.92 6.96
C PHE A 258 20.53 2.44 7.14
N LYS A 259 20.73 1.16 7.49
CA LYS A 259 22.06 0.54 7.63
C LYS A 259 22.91 0.67 6.36
N ALA A 260 22.30 0.54 5.19
CA ALA A 260 22.96 0.69 3.89
C ALA A 260 23.31 2.15 3.54
N ILE A 261 22.49 3.14 3.92
CA ILE A 261 22.74 4.58 3.66
C ILE A 261 23.51 5.30 4.78
N TYR A 262 23.75 4.67 5.93
CA TYR A 262 24.37 5.32 7.08
C TYR A 262 25.85 5.66 6.87
N HIS A 263 26.23 6.91 7.10
CA HIS A 263 27.60 7.32 7.38
C HIS A 263 27.63 8.32 8.53
N ARG A 264 28.70 8.35 9.33
CA ARG A 264 28.81 9.23 10.52
C ARG A 264 28.69 10.72 10.19
N ASP A 265 29.17 11.13 9.02
CA ASP A 265 29.26 12.55 8.65
C ASP A 265 27.97 13.10 8.02
N HIS A 266 27.07 12.21 7.58
CA HIS A 266 25.73 12.56 7.11
C HIS A 266 24.76 12.72 8.27
N PHE A 267 23.56 13.21 7.97
CA PHE A 267 22.51 13.48 8.94
C PHE A 267 21.18 12.86 8.49
N TYR A 268 20.36 12.41 9.44
CA TYR A 268 19.12 11.69 9.15
C TYR A 268 17.97 12.28 9.96
N TYR A 269 17.06 12.98 9.29
CA TYR A 269 15.87 13.58 9.92
C TYR A 269 14.61 12.80 9.50
N VAL A 270 14.00 12.10 10.45
CA VAL A 270 12.95 11.12 10.17
C VAL A 270 11.57 11.68 10.51
N HIS A 271 10.72 11.83 9.50
CA HIS A 271 9.29 12.09 9.68
C HIS A 271 8.52 10.78 9.67
N VAL A 272 7.79 10.50 10.75
CA VAL A 272 6.89 9.34 10.83
C VAL A 272 5.44 9.79 10.83
N ASP A 273 4.67 9.33 9.85
CA ASP A 273 3.25 9.67 9.69
C ASP A 273 2.48 9.53 11.03
N LYS A 274 1.61 10.50 11.34
CA LYS A 274 0.88 10.59 12.61
C LYS A 274 0.08 9.33 12.96
N ARG A 275 -0.33 8.53 11.97
CA ARG A 275 -1.09 7.28 12.11
C ARG A 275 -0.20 6.07 12.43
N SER A 276 1.10 6.15 12.14
CA SER A 276 2.05 5.01 12.21
C SER A 276 2.79 4.95 13.55
N ASN A 277 2.06 4.80 14.67
CA ASN A 277 2.65 4.93 16.02
C ASN A 277 3.65 3.83 16.40
N TYR A 278 3.43 2.57 16.01
CA TYR A 278 4.43 1.50 16.15
C TYR A 278 5.77 1.84 15.46
N LEU A 279 5.71 2.26 14.19
CA LEU A 279 6.89 2.70 13.43
C LEU A 279 7.59 3.87 14.12
N HIS A 280 6.84 4.80 14.71
CA HIS A 280 7.40 5.91 15.49
C HIS A 280 8.13 5.44 16.75
N ARG A 281 7.60 4.45 17.49
CA ARG A 281 8.31 3.84 18.63
C ARG A 281 9.65 3.23 18.21
N GLN A 282 9.68 2.49 17.09
CA GLN A 282 10.92 1.90 16.58
C GLN A 282 11.91 2.93 16.01
N VAL A 283 11.42 4.03 15.43
CA VAL A 283 12.27 5.13 14.94
C VAL A 283 12.87 5.95 16.08
N LEU A 284 12.14 6.16 17.20
CA LEU A 284 12.71 6.77 18.41
C LEU A 284 13.84 5.92 18.99
N GLN A 285 13.66 4.60 19.08
CA GLN A 285 14.72 3.67 19.50
C GLN A 285 15.94 3.71 18.58
N LEU A 286 15.74 3.86 17.27
CA LEU A 286 16.83 4.02 16.29
C LEU A 286 17.58 5.34 16.49
N ALA A 287 16.87 6.45 16.66
CA ALA A 287 17.48 7.77 16.85
C ALA A 287 18.29 7.88 18.15
N GLN A 288 17.88 7.17 19.21
CA GLN A 288 18.61 7.11 20.49
C GLN A 288 19.99 6.44 20.41
N LEU A 289 20.35 5.81 19.28
CA LEU A 289 21.64 5.14 19.09
C LEU A 289 22.71 6.03 18.42
N TYR A 290 22.34 7.17 17.83
CA TYR A 290 23.22 7.94 16.93
C TYR A 290 22.94 9.45 16.98
N ASP A 291 23.94 10.26 17.35
CA ASP A 291 23.80 11.73 17.50
C ASP A 291 23.44 12.46 16.20
N ASN A 292 23.78 11.86 15.05
CA ASN A 292 23.44 12.36 13.71
C ASN A 292 22.06 11.93 13.20
N VAL A 293 21.19 11.39 14.07
CA VAL A 293 19.81 11.00 13.75
C VAL A 293 18.82 11.76 14.64
N ARG A 294 17.81 12.39 14.03
CA ARG A 294 16.74 13.13 14.71
C ARG A 294 15.38 12.72 14.16
N VAL A 295 14.33 12.88 14.97
CA VAL A 295 12.94 12.58 14.60
C VAL A 295 12.13 13.87 14.62
N THR A 296 11.24 14.10 13.66
CA THR A 296 10.42 15.32 13.64
C THR A 296 9.51 15.35 14.88
N PRO A 297 9.55 16.42 15.71
CA PRO A 297 8.69 16.50 16.91
C PRO A 297 7.23 16.72 16.53
N TRP A 298 6.99 17.43 15.42
CA TRP A 298 5.72 17.50 14.72
C TRP A 298 5.57 16.27 13.80
N ARG A 299 4.33 15.80 13.61
CA ARG A 299 4.01 14.63 12.75
C ARG A 299 2.71 14.88 12.02
N MET A 300 2.74 14.89 10.69
CA MET A 300 1.56 15.07 9.84
C MET A 300 0.96 13.72 9.43
N ALA A 301 -0.32 13.71 9.05
CA ALA A 301 -0.99 12.53 8.49
C ALA A 301 -0.87 12.55 6.95
N THR A 302 0.34 12.45 6.44
CA THR A 302 0.69 12.52 5.01
C THR A 302 -0.07 11.49 4.17
N ILE A 303 -1.22 11.89 3.62
CA ILE A 303 -2.04 11.07 2.73
C ILE A 303 -1.47 11.03 1.31
N TRP A 304 -1.83 10.01 0.53
CA TRP A 304 -1.44 9.95 -0.88
C TRP A 304 -1.99 11.19 -1.62
N GLY A 305 -1.12 11.93 -2.32
CA GLY A 305 -1.48 13.17 -3.02
C GLY A 305 -1.74 14.38 -2.11
N GLY A 306 -1.59 14.26 -0.79
CA GLY A 306 -1.90 15.32 0.18
C GLY A 306 -1.07 16.59 0.02
N ALA A 307 -1.69 17.74 0.33
CA ALA A 307 -1.02 19.02 0.51
C ALA A 307 0.03 18.96 1.64
N SER A 308 -0.24 18.18 2.69
CA SER A 308 0.61 17.99 3.87
C SER A 308 1.99 17.39 3.56
N LEU A 309 2.19 16.75 2.41
CA LEU A 309 3.52 16.27 1.99
C LEU A 309 4.48 17.43 1.66
N LEU A 310 4.01 18.49 0.98
CA LEU A 310 4.85 19.67 0.76
C LEU A 310 5.07 20.44 2.06
N ALA A 311 4.04 20.56 2.92
CA ALA A 311 4.19 21.19 4.24
C ALA A 311 5.21 20.44 5.11
N THR A 312 5.24 19.10 5.04
CA THR A 312 6.25 18.26 5.67
C THR A 312 7.66 18.57 5.15
N TYR A 313 7.85 18.65 3.83
CA TYR A 313 9.18 18.99 3.28
C TYR A 313 9.61 20.41 3.64
N LEU A 314 8.73 21.41 3.52
CA LEU A 314 9.07 22.81 3.82
C LEU A 314 9.39 23.03 5.31
N GLN A 315 8.68 22.37 6.23
CA GLN A 315 9.01 22.43 7.65
C GLN A 315 10.32 21.70 7.95
N ALA A 316 10.54 20.50 7.39
CA ALA A 316 11.79 19.76 7.58
C ALA A 316 13.01 20.50 7.02
N MET A 317 12.86 21.20 5.88
CA MET A 317 13.87 22.09 5.31
C MET A 317 14.22 23.23 6.26
N ARG A 318 13.21 23.88 6.87
CA ARG A 318 13.43 24.94 7.86
C ARG A 318 14.14 24.41 9.11
N ASP A 319 13.62 23.35 9.71
CA ASP A 319 14.21 22.72 10.90
C ASP A 319 15.69 22.39 10.67
N LEU A 320 16.04 21.85 9.50
CA LEU A 320 17.40 21.51 9.09
C LEU A 320 18.32 22.73 8.86
N LEU A 321 17.78 23.89 8.49
CA LEU A 321 18.55 25.13 8.38
C LEU A 321 18.78 25.78 9.74
N ASP A 322 17.79 25.69 10.65
CA ASP A 322 17.87 26.19 12.02
C ASP A 322 18.80 25.31 12.91
N MET A 323 19.08 24.06 12.53
CA MET A 323 20.08 23.17 13.16
C MET A 323 21.53 23.55 12.79
N ALA A 324 22.07 24.58 13.45
CA ALA A 324 23.43 25.07 13.22
C ALA A 324 24.56 24.05 13.48
N ASP A 325 24.30 22.99 14.26
CA ASP A 325 25.24 21.90 14.51
C ASP A 325 25.33 20.87 13.36
N TRP A 326 24.43 20.95 12.39
CA TRP A 326 24.36 20.07 11.22
C TRP A 326 24.73 20.84 9.93
N PRO A 327 26.03 21.04 9.63
CA PRO A 327 26.46 21.65 8.37
C PRO A 327 26.34 20.65 7.20
N TRP A 328 25.15 20.59 6.59
CA TRP A 328 24.85 19.80 5.39
C TRP A 328 24.83 20.66 4.11
N ASP A 329 25.24 20.04 3.00
CA ASP A 329 25.28 20.64 1.65
C ASP A 329 24.07 20.25 0.79
N PHE A 330 23.53 19.04 0.97
CA PHE A 330 22.42 18.49 0.18
C PHE A 330 21.27 17.97 1.04
N PHE A 331 20.04 18.28 0.62
CA PHE A 331 18.80 17.65 1.05
C PHE A 331 18.44 16.49 0.11
N ILE A 332 18.20 15.30 0.65
CA ILE A 332 17.71 14.13 -0.12
C ILE A 332 16.48 13.54 0.57
N ASN A 333 15.35 13.40 -0.15
CA ASN A 333 14.19 12.69 0.36
C ASN A 333 14.18 11.19 0.00
N LEU A 334 13.81 10.33 0.95
CA LEU A 334 13.62 8.89 0.75
C LEU A 334 12.35 8.40 1.48
N SER A 335 11.71 7.36 0.95
CA SER A 335 10.67 6.60 1.66
C SER A 335 11.22 5.29 2.21
N ALA A 336 10.47 4.63 3.10
CA ALA A 336 10.82 3.28 3.59
C ALA A 336 10.80 2.18 2.50
N ALA A 337 10.40 2.52 1.26
CA ALA A 337 10.38 1.65 0.10
C ALA A 337 11.38 2.06 -1.00
N ASP A 338 12.28 3.01 -0.73
CA ASP A 338 13.46 3.30 -1.56
C ASP A 338 14.64 2.39 -1.14
N TYR A 339 15.65 2.22 -2.00
CA TYR A 339 16.94 1.59 -1.65
C TYR A 339 18.07 2.20 -2.50
N PRO A 340 19.32 2.32 -1.99
CA PRO A 340 20.48 2.70 -2.80
C PRO A 340 20.78 1.64 -3.88
N ILE A 341 21.31 2.08 -5.02
CA ILE A 341 21.78 1.23 -6.14
C ILE A 341 23.24 1.50 -6.56
N ARG A 342 23.92 2.39 -5.83
CA ARG A 342 25.36 2.69 -5.88
C ARG A 342 25.86 2.85 -4.44
N THR A 343 27.16 2.90 -4.22
CA THR A 343 27.71 3.04 -2.85
C THR A 343 27.53 4.46 -2.31
N ASN A 344 27.70 4.63 -0.98
CA ASN A 344 27.80 5.95 -0.34
C ASN A 344 28.90 6.81 -1.00
N ASP A 345 30.03 6.19 -1.31
CA ASP A 345 31.25 6.91 -1.63
C ASP A 345 31.19 7.44 -3.07
N GLN A 346 30.62 6.65 -3.99
CA GLN A 346 30.24 7.10 -5.34
C GLN A 346 29.22 8.25 -5.30
N LEU A 347 28.24 8.21 -4.38
CA LEU A 347 27.26 9.29 -4.20
C LEU A 347 27.92 10.57 -3.69
N VAL A 348 28.82 10.47 -2.71
CA VAL A 348 29.56 11.60 -2.15
C VAL A 348 30.53 12.20 -3.18
N ALA A 349 31.25 11.37 -3.95
CA ALA A 349 32.09 11.84 -5.05
C ALA A 349 31.27 12.63 -6.10
N PHE A 350 30.18 12.03 -6.60
CA PHE A 350 29.30 12.65 -7.58
C PHE A 350 28.72 13.99 -7.11
N LEU A 351 28.16 14.04 -5.90
CA LEU A 351 27.57 15.27 -5.36
C LEU A 351 28.64 16.31 -4.99
N SER A 352 29.84 15.89 -4.61
CA SER A 352 30.97 16.81 -4.38
C SER A 352 31.41 17.52 -5.65
N ARG A 353 31.35 16.82 -6.81
CA ARG A 353 31.67 17.34 -8.14
C ARG A 353 30.63 18.35 -8.66
N TYR A 354 29.37 18.21 -8.24
CA TYR A 354 28.21 18.96 -8.75
C TYR A 354 27.43 19.71 -7.65
N ARG A 355 28.13 20.17 -6.59
CA ARG A 355 27.54 20.73 -5.37
C ARG A 355 26.57 21.90 -5.54
N ASP A 356 26.76 22.71 -6.59
CA ASP A 356 25.90 23.87 -6.88
C ASP A 356 24.68 23.54 -7.75
N MET A 357 24.49 22.27 -8.16
CA MET A 357 23.37 21.81 -9.00
C MET A 357 22.16 21.35 -8.16
N ASN A 358 20.99 21.35 -8.78
CA ASN A 358 19.73 20.82 -8.22
C ASN A 358 19.16 19.73 -9.13
N PHE A 359 18.88 18.56 -8.56
CA PHE A 359 18.54 17.32 -9.27
C PHE A 359 17.06 17.02 -9.15
N LEU A 360 16.28 17.50 -10.13
CA LEU A 360 14.85 17.27 -10.28
C LEU A 360 14.60 16.44 -11.54
N LYS A 361 13.41 15.85 -11.68
CA LYS A 361 13.01 15.20 -12.93
C LYS A 361 11.67 15.72 -13.40
N SER A 362 11.66 16.37 -14.56
CA SER A 362 10.47 16.85 -15.24
C SER A 362 9.74 15.72 -15.96
N HIS A 363 8.49 15.95 -16.35
CA HIS A 363 7.65 14.98 -17.04
C HIS A 363 8.03 14.78 -18.52
N GLY A 364 8.74 15.75 -19.13
CA GLY A 364 9.40 15.64 -20.43
C GLY A 364 8.47 15.55 -21.65
N ARG A 365 7.30 16.21 -21.63
CA ARG A 365 6.25 16.11 -22.69
C ARG A 365 5.47 17.43 -22.86
N ASP A 366 4.36 17.36 -23.59
CA ASP A 366 3.27 18.35 -23.60
C ASP A 366 2.85 18.75 -22.18
N ASN A 367 3.17 19.99 -21.79
CA ASN A 367 2.93 20.54 -20.44
C ASN A 367 1.44 20.82 -20.19
N ALA A 368 0.69 21.28 -21.19
CA ALA A 368 -0.75 21.53 -21.03
C ALA A 368 -1.51 20.25 -20.63
N ARG A 369 -1.05 19.09 -21.11
CA ARG A 369 -1.54 17.77 -20.72
C ARG A 369 -1.05 17.31 -19.34
N PHE A 370 0.14 17.71 -18.91
CA PHE A 370 0.62 17.46 -17.54
C PHE A 370 -0.25 18.21 -16.54
N ILE A 371 -0.43 19.52 -16.71
CA ILE A 371 -1.29 20.39 -15.89
C ILE A 371 -2.68 19.78 -15.67
N ARG A 372 -3.37 19.39 -16.75
CA ARG A 372 -4.73 18.79 -16.67
C ARG A 372 -4.76 17.38 -16.04
N LYS A 373 -3.65 16.65 -15.98
CA LYS A 373 -3.59 15.28 -15.44
C LYS A 373 -3.16 15.22 -13.98
N GLN A 374 -2.35 16.18 -13.55
CA GLN A 374 -2.10 16.45 -12.14
C GLN A 374 -3.29 17.15 -11.46
N GLY A 375 -4.20 17.75 -12.23
CA GLY A 375 -5.28 18.58 -11.69
C GLY A 375 -4.77 19.91 -11.15
N LEU A 376 -3.66 20.45 -11.69
CA LEU A 376 -3.12 21.75 -11.28
C LEU A 376 -4.09 22.91 -11.59
N ASP A 377 -4.97 22.72 -12.57
CA ASP A 377 -6.10 23.59 -12.93
C ASP A 377 -7.32 23.45 -12.00
N ARG A 378 -7.23 22.63 -10.94
CA ARG A 378 -8.30 22.42 -9.93
C ARG A 378 -7.84 22.88 -8.56
N LEU A 379 -8.79 23.38 -7.77
CA LEU A 379 -8.60 23.73 -6.37
C LEU A 379 -8.88 22.50 -5.49
N PHE A 380 -7.94 22.16 -4.62
CA PHE A 380 -8.08 21.08 -3.64
C PHE A 380 -7.91 21.59 -2.19
N LEU A 381 -8.46 20.86 -1.23
CA LEU A 381 -8.28 21.09 0.20
C LEU A 381 -8.01 19.76 0.92
N GLU A 382 -6.94 19.69 1.72
CA GLU A 382 -6.70 18.55 2.61
C GLU A 382 -7.44 18.73 3.93
N CYS A 383 -8.39 17.83 4.23
CA CYS A 383 -9.18 17.92 5.45
C CYS A 383 -9.85 16.57 5.79
N ASP A 384 -10.08 16.26 7.08
CA ASP A 384 -10.54 14.94 7.56
C ASP A 384 -9.67 13.75 7.03
N ALA A 385 -8.39 14.01 6.73
CA ALA A 385 -7.46 13.11 6.04
C ALA A 385 -7.92 12.64 4.64
N HIS A 386 -8.55 13.55 3.88
CA HIS A 386 -8.98 13.38 2.49
C HIS A 386 -8.65 14.63 1.64
N MET A 387 -8.33 14.47 0.34
CA MET A 387 -8.19 15.60 -0.60
C MET A 387 -9.50 15.88 -1.33
N TRP A 388 -10.22 16.89 -0.87
CA TRP A 388 -11.49 17.35 -1.46
C TRP A 388 -11.23 18.19 -2.70
N ARG A 389 -11.88 17.89 -3.83
CA ARG A 389 -11.88 18.77 -5.01
C ARG A 389 -13.00 19.79 -4.86
N LEU A 390 -12.68 21.08 -4.94
CA LEU A 390 -13.62 22.17 -4.65
C LEU A 390 -14.09 22.94 -5.88
N GLY A 391 -13.36 22.86 -6.99
CA GLY A 391 -13.70 23.52 -8.26
C GLY A 391 -12.46 23.81 -9.10
N ASP A 392 -12.60 24.73 -10.04
CA ASP A 392 -11.57 25.07 -11.03
C ASP A 392 -10.82 26.35 -10.65
N ARG A 393 -9.56 26.48 -11.08
CA ARG A 393 -8.74 27.68 -10.90
C ARG A 393 -7.87 27.96 -12.11
N ARG A 394 -7.48 29.22 -12.28
CA ARG A 394 -6.50 29.61 -13.31
C ARG A 394 -5.08 29.20 -12.90
N ILE A 395 -4.24 28.90 -13.88
CA ILE A 395 -2.79 28.82 -13.70
C ILE A 395 -2.25 30.26 -13.69
N PRO A 396 -1.36 30.66 -12.76
CA PRO A 396 -0.93 32.04 -12.65
C PRO A 396 -0.09 32.48 -13.87
N GLU A 397 -0.36 33.68 -14.37
CA GLU A 397 0.40 34.28 -15.47
C GLU A 397 1.80 34.74 -15.04
N GLY A 398 2.72 34.84 -16.02
CA GLY A 398 4.06 35.40 -15.83
C GLY A 398 5.15 34.39 -15.46
N ILE A 399 4.79 33.13 -15.17
CA ILE A 399 5.71 32.03 -14.83
C ILE A 399 5.53 30.80 -15.72
N THR A 400 6.58 29.99 -15.82
CA THR A 400 6.53 28.65 -16.42
C THR A 400 6.22 27.62 -15.33
N VAL A 401 5.07 26.95 -15.40
CA VAL A 401 4.76 25.81 -14.52
C VAL A 401 5.39 24.53 -15.08
N ASP A 402 6.01 23.72 -14.23
CA ASP A 402 6.55 22.40 -14.58
C ASP A 402 6.32 21.40 -13.44
N GLY A 403 6.54 20.11 -13.71
CA GLY A 403 6.69 19.09 -12.68
C GLY A 403 7.07 17.73 -13.24
N GLY A 404 7.13 16.73 -12.37
CA GLY A 404 7.40 15.35 -12.72
C GLY A 404 7.47 14.47 -11.47
N SER A 405 8.68 14.19 -10.97
CA SER A 405 8.85 13.37 -9.76
C SER A 405 9.00 14.22 -8.49
N ASP A 406 8.31 13.80 -7.43
CA ASP A 406 8.44 14.26 -6.04
C ASP A 406 9.72 13.78 -5.33
N TRP A 407 10.57 12.98 -6.00
CA TRP A 407 11.86 12.50 -5.47
C TRP A 407 12.99 13.28 -6.12
N PHE A 408 13.86 13.88 -5.32
CA PHE A 408 14.86 14.86 -5.77
C PHE A 408 16.10 14.91 -4.86
N LEU A 409 17.10 15.71 -5.27
CA LEU A 409 18.20 16.15 -4.42
C LEU A 409 18.38 17.65 -4.63
N LEU A 410 18.35 18.45 -3.56
CA LEU A 410 18.46 19.90 -3.63
C LEU A 410 19.65 20.38 -2.80
N ASN A 411 20.41 21.35 -3.30
CA ASN A 411 21.52 21.93 -2.55
C ASN A 411 21.04 22.96 -1.53
N ARG A 412 21.85 23.18 -0.48
CA ARG A 412 21.53 24.06 0.65
C ARG A 412 21.10 25.46 0.21
N LYS A 413 21.81 26.07 -0.76
CA LYS A 413 21.54 27.42 -1.26
C LYS A 413 20.12 27.57 -1.81
N PHE A 414 19.64 26.59 -2.58
CA PHE A 414 18.26 26.62 -3.08
C PHE A 414 17.23 26.33 -1.98
N VAL A 415 17.56 25.46 -1.01
CA VAL A 415 16.68 25.20 0.15
C VAL A 415 16.57 26.44 1.06
N GLU A 416 17.65 27.21 1.25
CA GLU A 416 17.67 28.50 1.94
C GLU A 416 16.78 29.52 1.23
N TYR A 417 16.90 29.65 -0.10
CA TYR A 417 16.03 30.49 -0.92
C TYR A 417 14.55 30.09 -0.80
N VAL A 418 14.22 28.81 -0.97
CA VAL A 418 12.84 28.29 -0.84
C VAL A 418 12.28 28.52 0.57
N THR A 419 13.10 28.42 1.60
CA THR A 419 12.68 28.57 3.00
C THR A 419 12.44 30.05 3.33
N PHE A 420 13.45 30.90 3.14
CA PHE A 420 13.52 32.25 3.69
C PHE A 420 13.19 33.38 2.72
N SER A 421 13.14 33.16 1.40
CA SER A 421 12.76 34.23 0.48
C SER A 421 11.31 34.67 0.70
N THR A 422 11.13 36.00 0.72
CA THR A 422 9.85 36.71 0.78
C THR A 422 9.46 37.33 -0.56
N ASP A 423 10.15 36.96 -1.66
CA ASP A 423 9.84 37.44 -3.00
C ASP A 423 8.44 37.00 -3.50
N ASP A 424 8.02 37.60 -4.60
CA ASP A 424 6.70 37.38 -5.20
C ASP A 424 6.47 35.92 -5.62
N LEU A 425 7.50 35.24 -6.12
CA LEU A 425 7.46 33.87 -6.60
C LEU A 425 7.28 32.90 -5.44
N VAL A 426 8.19 32.91 -4.47
CA VAL A 426 8.19 31.98 -3.34
C VAL A 426 6.93 32.19 -2.48
N THR A 427 6.52 33.44 -2.24
CA THR A 427 5.33 33.76 -1.46
C THR A 427 4.05 33.26 -2.14
N LYS A 428 3.86 33.55 -3.44
CA LYS A 428 2.66 33.13 -4.18
C LYS A 428 2.64 31.63 -4.47
N MET A 429 3.80 30.99 -4.68
CA MET A 429 3.86 29.52 -4.84
C MET A 429 3.51 28.80 -3.55
N LYS A 430 3.98 29.23 -2.37
CA LYS A 430 3.58 28.65 -1.07
C LYS A 430 2.06 28.72 -0.88
N GLN A 431 1.42 29.83 -1.24
CA GLN A 431 -0.05 29.97 -1.22
C GLN A 431 -0.76 29.07 -2.26
N PHE A 432 -0.32 29.05 -3.53
CA PHE A 432 -0.93 28.26 -4.59
C PHE A 432 -0.83 26.74 -4.32
N TYR A 433 0.34 26.28 -3.85
CA TYR A 433 0.59 24.87 -3.59
C TYR A 433 0.00 24.34 -2.27
N SER A 434 -0.44 25.22 -1.35
CA SER A 434 -1.23 24.83 -0.16
C SER A 434 -2.60 24.23 -0.51
N PHE A 435 -3.13 24.53 -1.71
CA PHE A 435 -4.45 24.08 -2.19
C PHE A 435 -4.35 23.21 -3.46
N THR A 436 -3.29 22.39 -3.53
CA THR A 436 -2.90 21.61 -4.72
C THR A 436 -2.80 20.11 -4.41
N LEU A 437 -3.27 19.26 -5.32
CA LEU A 437 -3.03 17.81 -5.33
C LEU A 437 -1.59 17.50 -5.78
N LEU A 438 -0.92 16.55 -5.14
CA LEU A 438 0.46 16.12 -5.47
C LEU A 438 1.46 17.32 -5.54
N PRO A 439 1.47 18.25 -4.57
CA PRO A 439 2.19 19.53 -4.71
C PRO A 439 3.70 19.34 -4.86
N ALA A 440 4.28 18.33 -4.19
CA ALA A 440 5.71 18.03 -4.27
C ALA A 440 6.16 17.55 -5.67
N GLU A 441 5.26 17.09 -6.53
CA GLU A 441 5.56 16.70 -7.92
C GLU A 441 5.74 17.92 -8.85
N SER A 442 5.51 19.16 -8.39
CA SER A 442 5.62 20.37 -9.26
C SER A 442 6.03 21.68 -8.58
N PHE A 443 5.89 21.83 -7.26
CA PHE A 443 6.32 23.04 -6.52
C PHE A 443 7.80 23.35 -6.72
N PHE A 444 8.68 22.36 -6.50
CA PHE A 444 10.13 22.60 -6.55
C PHE A 444 10.63 22.89 -7.97
N HIS A 445 10.06 22.23 -8.99
CA HIS A 445 10.33 22.53 -10.41
C HIS A 445 9.88 23.94 -10.77
N THR A 446 8.62 24.30 -10.45
CA THR A 446 8.04 25.62 -10.77
C THR A 446 8.76 26.75 -10.04
N VAL A 447 9.17 26.57 -8.79
CA VAL A 447 9.99 27.57 -8.09
C VAL A 447 11.39 27.63 -8.70
N LEU A 448 12.08 26.51 -8.92
CA LEU A 448 13.45 26.52 -9.45
C LEU A 448 13.52 27.18 -10.84
N GLU A 449 12.69 26.75 -11.79
CA GLU A 449 12.70 27.24 -13.18
C GLU A 449 12.38 28.73 -13.32
N ASN A 450 11.74 29.36 -12.32
CA ASN A 450 11.42 30.79 -12.32
C ASN A 450 12.24 31.61 -11.34
N SER A 451 13.06 30.98 -10.48
CA SER A 451 13.93 31.64 -9.50
C SER A 451 15.25 32.15 -10.12
N PRO A 452 16.04 32.96 -9.38
CA PRO A 452 17.42 33.26 -9.75
C PRO A 452 18.33 32.02 -9.87
N HIS A 453 17.93 30.88 -9.29
CA HIS A 453 18.69 29.62 -9.30
C HIS A 453 18.39 28.74 -10.53
N CYS A 454 17.57 29.18 -11.49
CA CYS A 454 17.11 28.34 -12.60
C CYS A 454 18.22 27.66 -13.41
N ASP A 455 19.38 28.29 -13.57
CA ASP A 455 20.55 27.74 -14.28
C ASP A 455 21.28 26.60 -13.53
N THR A 456 20.84 26.26 -12.31
CA THR A 456 21.36 25.12 -11.54
C THR A 456 20.60 23.81 -11.79
N MET A 457 19.54 23.82 -12.60
CA MET A 457 18.67 22.66 -12.79
C MET A 457 19.28 21.60 -13.71
N VAL A 458 19.36 20.37 -13.20
CA VAL A 458 19.66 19.14 -13.95
C VAL A 458 18.38 18.30 -14.03
N ASP A 459 17.89 18.00 -15.24
CA ASP A 459 16.69 17.17 -15.48
C ASP A 459 16.98 15.65 -15.34
N ASN A 460 17.56 15.28 -14.20
CA ASN A 460 17.73 13.92 -13.72
C ASN A 460 17.74 13.94 -12.18
N ASN A 461 16.73 13.36 -11.54
CA ASN A 461 16.64 13.25 -10.08
C ASN A 461 17.47 12.10 -9.48
N LEU A 462 18.30 11.45 -10.29
CA LEU A 462 19.17 10.32 -9.91
C LEU A 462 18.40 9.07 -9.41
N ARG A 463 17.10 8.96 -9.70
CA ARG A 463 16.26 7.81 -9.31
C ARG A 463 15.93 6.89 -10.49
N ILE A 464 15.75 5.59 -10.22
CA ILE A 464 15.01 4.65 -11.07
C ILE A 464 13.64 4.37 -10.43
N THR A 465 12.54 4.69 -11.11
CA THR A 465 11.17 4.53 -10.57
C THR A 465 10.40 3.50 -11.39
N ASN A 466 9.94 2.41 -10.75
CA ASN A 466 9.42 1.23 -11.46
C ASN A 466 7.96 1.40 -11.97
N TRP A 467 7.76 2.24 -12.98
CA TRP A 467 6.44 2.57 -13.55
C TRP A 467 5.87 1.51 -14.51
N ASN A 468 5.25 0.43 -14.01
CA ASN A 468 4.42 -0.44 -14.86
C ASN A 468 2.94 0.02 -14.87
N ARG A 469 2.60 0.79 -15.90
CA ARG A 469 1.32 1.51 -16.03
C ARG A 469 0.10 0.61 -16.21
N LYS A 470 0.29 -0.62 -16.70
CA LYS A 470 -0.79 -1.62 -16.82
C LYS A 470 -1.26 -2.14 -15.46
N LEU A 471 -0.43 -2.02 -14.42
CA LEU A 471 -0.70 -2.50 -13.06
C LEU A 471 -0.87 -1.34 -12.07
N GLY A 472 0.03 -0.37 -12.04
CA GLY A 472 0.06 0.72 -11.04
C GLY A 472 -1.00 1.82 -11.18
N CYS A 473 -1.70 1.92 -12.31
CA CYS A 473 -2.76 2.90 -12.56
C CYS A 473 -4.15 2.22 -12.49
N LYS A 474 -4.77 2.19 -11.30
CA LYS A 474 -6.11 1.59 -11.09
C LYS A 474 -7.11 2.51 -10.39
N CYS A 475 -6.78 3.79 -10.21
CA CYS A 475 -7.56 4.75 -9.41
C CYS A 475 -7.79 4.27 -7.96
N GLN A 476 -6.85 3.47 -7.43
CA GLN A 476 -6.94 2.82 -6.12
C GLN A 476 -7.10 3.80 -4.93
N TYR A 477 -6.70 5.06 -5.11
CA TYR A 477 -6.75 6.11 -4.09
C TYR A 477 -8.07 6.92 -4.07
N LYS A 478 -9.09 6.56 -4.85
CA LYS A 478 -10.39 7.28 -4.94
C LYS A 478 -11.14 7.45 -3.61
N HIS A 479 -10.77 6.69 -2.57
CA HIS A 479 -11.32 6.81 -1.21
C HIS A 479 -10.53 7.79 -0.32
N ILE A 480 -9.36 8.25 -0.76
CA ILE A 480 -8.45 9.18 -0.09
C ILE A 480 -8.43 10.55 -0.78
N VAL A 481 -8.64 10.59 -2.10
CA VAL A 481 -8.61 11.81 -2.91
C VAL A 481 -9.72 11.83 -3.97
N ASP A 482 -10.23 13.01 -4.30
CA ASP A 482 -11.19 13.25 -5.39
C ASP A 482 -10.53 13.21 -6.81
N TRP A 483 -9.61 12.27 -7.03
CA TRP A 483 -8.83 12.12 -8.26
C TRP A 483 -8.41 10.67 -8.52
N CYS A 484 -7.89 10.36 -9.71
CA CYS A 484 -7.34 9.05 -10.04
C CYS A 484 -5.82 9.08 -10.12
N GLY A 485 -5.16 8.41 -9.16
CA GLY A 485 -3.70 8.26 -9.12
C GLY A 485 -3.15 7.03 -9.83
N CYS A 486 -1.83 7.04 -10.01
CA CYS A 486 -0.99 5.88 -10.29
C CYS A 486 0.08 5.76 -9.17
N SER A 487 0.68 4.59 -8.99
CA SER A 487 1.90 4.41 -8.19
C SER A 487 2.85 3.38 -8.83
N PRO A 488 4.18 3.46 -8.60
CA PRO A 488 5.13 2.49 -9.13
C PRO A 488 4.95 1.09 -8.51
N ASN A 489 5.31 0.08 -9.30
CA ASN A 489 5.37 -1.30 -8.88
C ASN A 489 6.58 -1.57 -7.99
N ASP A 490 6.55 -2.69 -7.28
CA ASP A 490 7.66 -3.16 -6.48
C ASP A 490 8.58 -4.04 -7.33
N PHE A 491 9.90 -3.82 -7.26
CA PHE A 491 10.90 -4.56 -8.04
C PHE A 491 10.92 -6.06 -7.71
N LYS A 492 11.34 -6.87 -8.68
CA LYS A 492 11.49 -8.34 -8.57
C LYS A 492 12.86 -8.77 -9.10
N PRO A 493 13.36 -10.00 -8.83
CA PRO A 493 14.71 -10.42 -9.22
C PRO A 493 15.05 -10.23 -10.73
N PRO A 494 14.13 -10.43 -11.69
CA PRO A 494 14.40 -10.12 -13.10
C PRO A 494 14.72 -8.66 -13.40
N ASP A 495 14.34 -7.71 -12.53
CA ASP A 495 14.65 -6.29 -12.69
C ASP A 495 16.13 -5.95 -12.37
N PHE A 496 16.90 -6.85 -11.74
CA PHE A 496 18.21 -6.54 -11.17
C PHE A 496 19.18 -5.85 -12.16
N HIS A 497 19.21 -6.30 -13.41
CA HIS A 497 20.02 -5.73 -14.49
C HIS A 497 19.79 -4.21 -14.70
N ARG A 498 18.61 -3.69 -14.35
CA ARG A 498 18.24 -2.27 -14.49
C ARG A 498 18.99 -1.38 -13.51
N PHE A 499 19.47 -1.92 -12.39
CA PHE A 499 20.29 -1.17 -11.42
C PHE A 499 21.73 -0.95 -11.92
N GLN A 500 22.17 -1.78 -12.86
CA GLN A 500 23.52 -1.76 -13.46
C GLN A 500 23.57 -0.90 -14.74
N GLN A 501 22.52 -0.13 -15.04
CA GLN A 501 22.49 0.74 -16.22
C GLN A 501 23.46 1.91 -16.08
N THR A 502 24.09 2.29 -17.20
CA THR A 502 25.08 3.38 -17.29
C THR A 502 24.63 4.52 -18.20
N ALA A 503 23.38 4.52 -18.69
CA ALA A 503 22.87 5.52 -19.62
C ALA A 503 22.58 6.89 -18.98
N ARG A 504 22.37 6.93 -17.65
CA ARG A 504 22.35 8.17 -16.84
C ARG A 504 22.79 7.88 -15.41
N PRO A 505 23.39 8.84 -14.67
CA PRO A 505 23.70 8.66 -13.26
C PRO A 505 22.43 8.40 -12.44
N THR A 506 22.44 7.33 -11.64
CA THR A 506 21.35 6.97 -10.70
C THR A 506 21.90 6.30 -9.46
N PHE A 507 21.50 6.78 -8.29
CA PHE A 507 22.02 6.33 -6.99
C PHE A 507 20.97 5.66 -6.09
N PHE A 508 19.67 5.86 -6.37
CA PHE A 508 18.57 5.23 -5.63
C PHE A 508 17.51 4.66 -6.59
N ALA A 509 16.74 3.68 -6.13
CA ALA A 509 15.60 3.13 -6.86
C ALA A 509 14.37 2.90 -5.96
N ARG A 510 13.18 2.92 -6.56
CA ARG A 510 11.91 2.58 -5.88
C ARG A 510 10.86 1.91 -6.80
N LYS A 511 10.01 1.01 -6.30
CA LYS A 511 9.83 0.64 -4.88
C LYS A 511 10.33 -0.78 -4.55
N PHE A 512 10.60 -0.98 -3.27
CA PHE A 512 10.90 -2.28 -2.66
C PHE A 512 9.95 -2.51 -1.45
N GLU A 513 9.34 -3.69 -1.39
CA GLU A 513 8.49 -4.12 -0.26
C GLU A 513 8.85 -5.57 0.10
N ALA A 514 9.41 -5.80 1.29
CA ALA A 514 9.90 -7.11 1.70
C ALA A 514 8.79 -8.17 1.91
N VAL A 515 7.53 -7.75 2.10
CA VAL A 515 6.35 -8.64 2.09
C VAL A 515 5.89 -9.04 0.67
N VAL A 516 6.46 -8.43 -0.37
CA VAL A 516 6.15 -8.70 -1.79
C VAL A 516 7.31 -9.42 -2.48
N ASN A 517 8.55 -8.97 -2.25
CA ASN A 517 9.78 -9.67 -2.63
C ASN A 517 10.96 -9.12 -1.81
N GLN A 518 11.57 -9.95 -0.96
CA GLN A 518 12.82 -9.62 -0.27
C GLN A 518 14.05 -10.09 -1.07
N GLU A 519 13.91 -11.06 -1.99
CA GLU A 519 15.04 -11.61 -2.75
C GLU A 519 15.83 -10.52 -3.50
N VAL A 520 15.16 -9.64 -4.25
CA VAL A 520 15.83 -8.56 -5.00
C VAL A 520 16.55 -7.56 -4.06
N ILE A 521 16.03 -7.35 -2.85
CA ILE A 521 16.65 -6.51 -1.81
C ILE A 521 17.91 -7.20 -1.27
N GLY A 522 17.86 -8.52 -1.10
CA GLY A 522 19.01 -9.34 -0.71
C GLY A 522 20.12 -9.35 -1.76
N GLN A 523 19.76 -9.48 -3.04
CA GLN A 523 20.70 -9.40 -4.17
C GLN A 523 21.38 -8.02 -4.21
N LEU A 524 20.61 -6.93 -4.14
CA LEU A 524 21.11 -5.56 -4.22
C LEU A 524 22.02 -5.18 -3.03
N ASP A 525 21.65 -5.54 -1.80
CA ASP A 525 22.45 -5.28 -0.61
C ASP A 525 23.77 -6.09 -0.56
N SER A 526 23.78 -7.26 -1.19
CA SER A 526 24.98 -8.11 -1.29
C SER A 526 25.90 -7.69 -2.44
N TYR A 527 25.33 -7.13 -3.51
CA TYR A 527 26.06 -6.55 -4.63
C TYR A 527 26.82 -5.28 -4.23
N LEU A 528 26.18 -4.39 -3.46
CA LEU A 528 26.79 -3.11 -3.04
C LEU A 528 27.81 -3.25 -1.91
N TYR A 529 27.62 -4.21 -0.99
CA TYR A 529 28.35 -4.26 0.28
C TYR A 529 28.85 -5.67 0.65
N GLY A 530 29.03 -6.54 -0.35
CA GLY A 530 29.46 -7.93 -0.20
C GLY A 530 28.46 -8.83 0.52
N SER A 531 28.69 -10.14 0.50
CA SER A 531 27.88 -11.10 1.26
C SER A 531 28.10 -10.97 2.77
N TYR A 532 27.06 -11.24 3.56
CA TYR A 532 27.20 -11.48 5.00
C TYR A 532 28.02 -12.76 5.26
N PRO A 533 28.70 -12.89 6.43
CA PRO A 533 29.47 -14.08 6.77
C PRO A 533 28.68 -15.39 6.68
N ALA A 534 29.35 -16.48 6.32
CA ALA A 534 28.76 -17.81 6.29
C ALA A 534 28.15 -18.18 7.66
N GLY A 535 26.97 -18.79 7.66
CA GLY A 535 26.23 -19.12 8.88
C GLY A 535 25.41 -17.98 9.49
N THR A 536 25.44 -16.76 8.94
CA THR A 536 24.60 -15.64 9.43
C THR A 536 23.11 -16.01 9.36
N PRO A 537 22.36 -15.97 10.49
CA PRO A 537 20.95 -16.35 10.54
C PRO A 537 20.03 -15.29 9.91
N GLY A 538 18.75 -15.63 9.72
CA GLY A 538 17.70 -14.69 9.34
C GLY A 538 17.78 -14.09 7.93
N LEU A 539 18.85 -14.30 7.16
CA LEU A 539 19.08 -13.62 5.86
C LEU A 539 17.94 -13.80 4.84
N ARG A 540 17.27 -14.96 4.82
CA ARG A 540 16.13 -15.27 3.94
C ARG A 540 14.76 -15.11 4.61
N SER A 541 14.74 -14.74 5.89
CA SER A 541 13.52 -14.55 6.69
C SER A 541 13.10 -13.08 6.68
N TYR A 542 11.82 -12.79 6.88
CA TYR A 542 11.33 -11.44 7.14
C TYR A 542 10.19 -11.48 8.16
N TRP A 543 10.17 -10.47 9.04
CA TRP A 543 9.21 -10.35 10.12
C TRP A 543 8.64 -8.94 10.15
N GLU A 544 7.31 -8.81 10.08
CA GLU A 544 6.63 -7.51 10.10
C GLU A 544 5.53 -7.48 11.15
N ASN A 545 5.62 -6.54 12.09
CA ASN A 545 4.68 -6.41 13.19
C ASN A 545 3.36 -5.79 12.71
N VAL A 546 2.28 -6.56 12.70
CA VAL A 546 0.94 -6.08 12.34
C VAL A 546 0.12 -5.64 13.55
N TYR A 547 0.52 -6.01 14.77
CA TYR A 547 -0.09 -5.54 16.01
C TYR A 547 0.93 -5.48 17.15
N ASP A 548 0.82 -4.45 17.99
CA ASP A 548 1.71 -4.16 19.11
C ASP A 548 0.89 -3.56 20.26
N GLU A 549 0.99 -4.13 21.45
CA GLU A 549 0.14 -3.82 22.61
C GLU A 549 -0.05 -2.31 22.92
N PRO A 550 0.98 -1.44 22.84
CA PRO A 550 0.83 0.00 23.09
C PRO A 550 -0.04 0.75 22.05
N ASP A 551 -0.41 0.13 20.92
CA ASP A 551 -1.45 0.68 20.03
C ASP A 551 -2.87 0.37 20.54
N GLY A 552 -3.04 -0.57 21.47
CA GLY A 552 -4.30 -0.92 22.13
C GLY A 552 -5.28 -1.76 21.29
N ILE A 553 -6.05 -2.66 21.92
CA ILE A 553 -6.93 -3.62 21.23
C ILE A 553 -8.03 -2.96 20.36
N HIS A 554 -8.34 -1.69 20.59
CA HIS A 554 -9.30 -0.92 19.78
C HIS A 554 -8.80 -0.67 18.34
N THR A 555 -7.48 -0.78 18.07
CA THR A 555 -6.92 -0.67 16.71
C THR A 555 -7.06 -1.95 15.89
N LEU A 556 -7.30 -3.10 16.52
CA LEU A 556 -7.68 -4.34 15.84
C LEU A 556 -9.15 -4.28 15.42
N SER A 557 -9.55 -5.16 14.49
CA SER A 557 -10.95 -5.54 14.27
C SER A 557 -11.37 -6.66 15.24
N ASP A 558 -12.68 -6.84 15.45
CA ASP A 558 -13.18 -7.99 16.23
C ASP A 558 -12.80 -9.33 15.58
N VAL A 559 -12.67 -9.37 14.24
CA VAL A 559 -12.18 -10.52 13.46
C VAL A 559 -10.73 -10.87 13.83
N ALA A 560 -9.83 -9.90 13.77
CA ALA A 560 -8.42 -10.09 14.09
C ALA A 560 -8.23 -10.45 15.57
N LEU A 561 -8.91 -9.75 16.48
CA LEU A 561 -8.86 -10.02 17.92
C LEU A 561 -9.34 -11.44 18.25
N THR A 562 -10.46 -11.89 17.66
CA THR A 562 -10.99 -13.25 17.79
C THR A 562 -9.98 -14.30 17.34
N LEU A 563 -9.40 -14.12 16.15
CA LEU A 563 -8.50 -15.13 15.55
C LEU A 563 -7.13 -15.17 16.24
N TYR A 564 -6.55 -14.04 16.62
CA TYR A 564 -5.29 -14.00 17.37
C TYR A 564 -5.42 -14.64 18.76
N HIS A 565 -6.57 -14.50 19.43
CA HIS A 565 -6.89 -15.25 20.67
C HIS A 565 -6.95 -16.76 20.42
N SER A 566 -7.63 -17.20 19.35
CA SER A 566 -7.70 -18.63 18.99
C SER A 566 -6.33 -19.22 18.62
N PHE A 567 -5.47 -18.45 17.94
CA PHE A 567 -4.10 -18.84 17.61
C PHE A 567 -3.23 -19.04 18.86
N ALA A 568 -3.32 -18.13 19.85
CA ALA A 568 -2.62 -18.31 21.14
C ALA A 568 -3.06 -19.61 21.84
N ARG A 569 -4.38 -19.87 21.91
CA ARG A 569 -4.93 -21.12 22.48
C ARG A 569 -4.60 -22.38 21.67
N LEU A 570 -4.35 -22.25 20.36
CA LEU A 570 -3.84 -23.36 19.54
C LEU A 570 -2.39 -23.70 19.90
N GLY A 571 -1.58 -22.69 20.23
CA GLY A 571 -0.24 -22.84 20.80
C GLY A 571 -0.25 -23.54 22.16
N LEU A 572 -1.06 -23.06 23.11
CA LEU A 572 -1.14 -23.68 24.45
C LEU A 572 -1.53 -25.16 24.38
N ARG A 573 -2.52 -25.53 23.54
CA ARG A 573 -2.93 -26.93 23.32
C ARG A 573 -1.82 -27.79 22.69
N ARG A 574 -0.95 -27.22 21.85
CA ARG A 574 0.24 -27.92 21.33
C ARG A 574 1.24 -28.22 22.45
N VAL A 575 1.46 -27.28 23.36
CA VAL A 575 2.42 -27.42 24.47
C VAL A 575 1.94 -28.42 25.52
N GLU A 576 0.64 -28.40 25.85
CA GLU A 576 0.03 -29.43 26.73
C GLU A 576 0.12 -30.84 26.14
N THR A 577 0.11 -30.99 24.81
CA THR A 577 0.16 -32.29 24.11
C THR A 577 1.56 -32.73 23.63
N SER A 578 2.59 -31.88 23.76
CA SER A 578 3.98 -32.25 23.45
C SER A 578 4.66 -32.98 24.60
N LEU A 579 4.32 -32.63 25.85
CA LEU A 579 4.75 -33.36 27.04
C LEU A 579 3.85 -34.59 27.27
N ARG A 580 4.41 -35.79 27.16
CA ARG A 580 3.74 -37.05 27.52
C ARG A 580 4.30 -37.56 28.85
N THR A 581 3.55 -37.36 29.93
CA THR A 581 3.90 -37.82 31.28
C THR A 581 2.70 -38.51 31.94
N GLU A 582 2.99 -39.48 32.80
CA GLU A 582 1.99 -40.08 33.70
C GLU A 582 1.83 -39.24 35.00
N SER A 583 2.81 -38.41 35.31
CA SER A 583 2.77 -37.39 36.37
C SER A 583 2.06 -36.11 35.92
N GLU A 584 1.85 -35.19 36.88
CA GLU A 584 1.36 -33.84 36.61
C GLU A 584 2.17 -33.16 35.48
N ASN A 585 1.45 -32.66 34.48
CA ASN A 585 2.00 -32.12 33.25
C ASN A 585 2.34 -30.62 33.47
N SER A 586 3.64 -30.30 33.58
CA SER A 586 4.13 -28.92 33.78
C SER A 586 4.07 -28.03 32.53
N CYS A 587 3.49 -28.53 31.44
CA CYS A 587 3.26 -27.82 30.18
C CYS A 587 1.77 -27.45 29.99
N ARG A 588 0.99 -27.41 31.08
CA ARG A 588 -0.41 -26.98 31.10
C ARG A 588 -0.54 -25.49 31.42
N TYR A 589 -1.33 -24.77 30.62
CA TYR A 589 -1.41 -23.30 30.66
C TYR A 589 -2.85 -22.78 30.62
N TYR A 590 -3.08 -21.66 31.33
CA TYR A 590 -4.29 -20.85 31.21
C TYR A 590 -3.96 -19.49 30.56
N PRO A 591 -4.63 -19.09 29.46
CA PRO A 591 -4.32 -17.84 28.76
C PRO A 591 -4.70 -16.60 29.58
N MET A 592 -3.87 -15.55 29.53
CA MET A 592 -4.05 -14.33 30.32
C MET A 592 -4.05 -13.08 29.43
N GLY A 593 -5.03 -12.20 29.63
CA GLY A 593 -5.12 -10.90 28.94
C GLY A 593 -5.42 -11.00 27.44
N HIS A 594 -4.72 -10.19 26.65
CA HIS A 594 -4.80 -10.17 25.18
C HIS A 594 -3.41 -10.49 24.58
N PRO A 595 -3.30 -10.79 23.27
CA PRO A 595 -2.01 -10.86 22.60
C PRO A 595 -1.20 -9.57 22.79
N ALA A 596 0.10 -9.69 23.08
CA ALA A 596 0.98 -8.56 23.34
C ALA A 596 1.69 -8.04 22.07
N SER A 597 1.86 -8.89 21.05
CA SER A 597 2.26 -8.47 19.69
C SER A 597 1.99 -9.58 18.67
N VAL A 598 1.71 -9.21 17.42
CA VAL A 598 1.57 -10.16 16.31
C VAL A 598 2.45 -9.77 15.13
N HIS A 599 3.21 -10.73 14.60
CA HIS A 599 4.05 -10.57 13.42
C HIS A 599 3.55 -11.46 12.28
N LEU A 600 3.61 -10.94 11.05
CA LEU A 600 3.70 -11.77 9.84
C LEU A 600 5.12 -12.37 9.78
N TYR A 601 5.23 -13.64 9.44
CA TYR A 601 6.51 -14.31 9.18
C TYR A 601 6.59 -14.79 7.74
N PHE A 602 7.69 -14.47 7.05
CA PHE A 602 8.01 -14.91 5.70
C PHE A 602 9.38 -15.61 5.68
N LEU A 603 9.51 -16.64 4.85
CA LEU A 603 10.77 -17.35 4.62
C LEU A 603 10.95 -17.66 3.13
N ALA A 604 11.97 -17.05 2.52
CA ALA A 604 12.25 -17.07 1.08
C ALA A 604 11.00 -16.69 0.27
N ASP A 605 10.50 -15.46 0.50
CA ASP A 605 9.36 -14.81 -0.18
C ASP A 605 8.05 -15.63 -0.19
N ARG A 606 7.90 -16.54 0.79
CA ARG A 606 6.67 -17.28 1.06
C ARG A 606 6.20 -16.98 2.47
N PHE A 607 4.93 -16.62 2.60
CA PHE A 607 4.26 -16.44 3.89
C PHE A 607 4.26 -17.77 4.68
N GLN A 608 4.66 -17.71 5.95
CA GLN A 608 4.70 -18.84 6.88
C GLN A 608 3.58 -18.77 7.93
N GLY A 609 2.74 -17.74 7.91
CA GLY A 609 1.70 -17.50 8.90
C GLY A 609 2.08 -16.43 9.93
N PHE A 610 1.53 -16.54 11.13
CA PHE A 610 1.63 -15.53 12.18
C PHE A 610 2.48 -16.01 13.35
N LEU A 611 3.19 -15.08 13.98
CA LEU A 611 3.79 -15.25 15.30
C LEU A 611 3.00 -14.40 16.29
N ILE A 612 2.43 -15.03 17.32
CA ILE A 612 1.61 -14.37 18.34
C ILE A 612 2.37 -14.43 19.66
N LYS A 613 2.77 -13.27 20.19
CA LYS A 613 3.30 -13.13 21.55
C LYS A 613 2.13 -12.95 22.52
N HIS A 614 2.05 -13.74 23.58
CA HIS A 614 0.96 -13.72 24.56
C HIS A 614 1.44 -14.12 25.96
N HIS A 615 0.57 -13.95 26.95
CA HIS A 615 0.84 -14.31 28.34
C HIS A 615 -0.07 -15.46 28.78
N ALA A 616 0.46 -16.37 29.59
CA ALA A 616 -0.29 -17.49 30.12
C ALA A 616 0.25 -17.95 31.47
N THR A 617 -0.63 -18.33 32.39
CA THR A 617 -0.23 -18.90 33.68
C THR A 617 0.08 -20.37 33.51
N ASN A 618 1.33 -20.79 33.79
CA ASN A 618 1.69 -22.19 33.92
C ASN A 618 1.01 -22.76 35.18
N LEU A 619 0.18 -23.79 35.01
CA LEU A 619 -0.71 -24.26 36.07
C LEU A 619 0.02 -25.08 37.14
N ALA A 620 1.07 -25.83 36.80
CA ALA A 620 1.81 -26.66 37.76
C ALA A 620 2.65 -25.84 38.76
N VAL A 621 3.11 -24.65 38.36
CA VAL A 621 3.88 -23.74 39.23
C VAL A 621 3.15 -22.45 39.60
N SER A 622 1.94 -22.23 39.07
CA SER A 622 1.11 -21.03 39.27
C SER A 622 1.83 -19.70 38.96
N LYS A 623 2.72 -19.71 37.95
CA LYS A 623 3.49 -18.52 37.52
C LYS A 623 3.02 -18.03 36.16
N LEU A 624 2.98 -16.71 36.00
CA LEU A 624 2.75 -16.08 34.70
C LEU A 624 4.00 -16.19 33.83
N GLU A 625 3.87 -16.84 32.68
CA GLU A 625 4.90 -16.92 31.65
C GLU A 625 4.49 -16.09 30.43
N THR A 626 5.47 -15.64 29.65
CA THR A 626 5.25 -15.06 28.32
C THR A 626 5.64 -16.10 27.29
N LEU A 627 4.94 -16.17 26.17
CA LEU A 627 5.18 -17.15 25.10
C LEU A 627 5.11 -16.46 23.74
N GLU A 628 5.79 -17.00 22.74
CA GLU A 628 5.48 -16.73 21.32
C GLU A 628 5.07 -18.02 20.63
N THR A 629 3.97 -17.98 19.86
CA THR A 629 3.40 -19.13 19.14
C THR A 629 3.44 -18.87 17.64
N TRP A 630 4.03 -19.78 16.87
CA TRP A 630 3.94 -19.79 15.42
C TRP A 630 2.74 -20.62 14.96
N VAL A 631 1.81 -19.99 14.24
CA VAL A 631 0.73 -20.69 13.51
C VAL A 631 0.92 -20.54 12.00
N MET A 632 0.71 -21.63 11.26
CA MET A 632 0.78 -21.66 9.79
C MET A 632 -0.57 -22.13 9.21
N PRO A 633 -1.05 -21.55 8.09
CA PRO A 633 -2.27 -22.03 7.44
C PRO A 633 -1.99 -23.35 6.71
N LYS A 634 -2.93 -24.29 6.77
CA LYS A 634 -2.85 -25.55 6.02
C LYS A 634 -3.12 -25.30 4.54
N LYS A 635 -2.49 -26.09 3.66
CA LYS A 635 -2.70 -25.99 2.20
C LYS A 635 -4.15 -26.31 1.83
N ALA A 636 -4.91 -25.27 1.47
CA ALA A 636 -6.33 -25.38 1.13
C ALA A 636 -6.60 -25.67 -0.36
N PHE A 637 -5.76 -25.14 -1.26
CA PHE A 637 -5.88 -25.36 -2.70
C PHE A 637 -5.53 -26.80 -3.09
N LYS A 638 -6.36 -27.42 -3.93
CA LYS A 638 -6.20 -28.78 -4.46
C LYS A 638 -6.63 -28.81 -5.93
N VAL A 639 -5.80 -29.37 -6.79
CA VAL A 639 -6.19 -29.78 -8.15
C VAL A 639 -7.01 -31.08 -8.07
N ALA A 640 -7.94 -31.28 -9.00
CA ALA A 640 -8.75 -32.50 -9.06
C ALA A 640 -7.91 -33.75 -9.41
N SER A 641 -8.45 -34.93 -9.06
CA SER A 641 -7.91 -36.24 -9.42
C SER A 641 -9.04 -37.12 -9.98
N PRO A 642 -8.93 -37.66 -11.20
CA PRO A 642 -7.83 -37.45 -12.16
C PRO A 642 -7.68 -35.96 -12.54
N PRO A 643 -6.48 -35.52 -12.92
CA PRO A 643 -6.29 -34.17 -13.46
C PRO A 643 -7.17 -33.97 -14.69
N SER A 644 -7.82 -32.82 -14.80
CA SER A 644 -8.46 -32.44 -16.05
C SER A 644 -7.39 -32.18 -17.12
N ASP A 645 -7.69 -32.50 -18.38
CA ASP A 645 -6.88 -32.15 -19.56
C ASP A 645 -6.56 -30.64 -19.63
N PHE A 646 -7.35 -29.83 -18.92
CA PHE A 646 -7.20 -28.40 -18.78
C PHE A 646 -6.10 -27.98 -17.79
N GLY A 647 -4.87 -27.82 -18.30
CA GLY A 647 -3.67 -27.47 -17.51
C GLY A 647 -3.37 -25.98 -17.25
N ARG A 648 -4.24 -25.01 -17.59
CA ARG A 648 -3.88 -23.57 -17.40
C ARG A 648 -3.95 -23.07 -15.96
N LEU A 649 -4.74 -23.67 -15.08
CA LEU A 649 -4.90 -23.18 -13.70
C LEU A 649 -3.66 -23.49 -12.85
N GLN A 650 -3.01 -22.46 -12.31
CA GLN A 650 -1.84 -22.62 -11.44
C GLN A 650 -2.18 -22.60 -9.94
N PHE A 651 -3.14 -21.74 -9.55
CA PHE A 651 -3.49 -21.52 -8.14
C PHE A 651 -4.87 -20.84 -8.03
N SER A 652 -5.57 -21.03 -6.90
CA SER A 652 -6.76 -20.25 -6.57
C SER A 652 -6.89 -20.05 -5.06
N GLU A 653 -7.31 -18.86 -4.68
CA GLU A 653 -7.29 -18.31 -3.32
C GLU A 653 -8.52 -17.43 -3.08
N VAL A 654 -8.90 -17.27 -1.82
CA VAL A 654 -10.00 -16.38 -1.40
C VAL A 654 -9.49 -15.49 -0.27
N GLY A 655 -9.75 -14.19 -0.36
CA GLY A 655 -9.30 -13.21 0.62
C GLY A 655 -9.97 -11.85 0.47
N THR A 656 -9.45 -10.86 1.18
CA THR A 656 -9.84 -9.44 1.10
C THR A 656 -8.61 -8.56 0.86
N ASP A 657 -8.84 -7.28 0.53
CA ASP A 657 -7.79 -6.30 0.23
C ASP A 657 -6.87 -6.71 -0.93
N TRP A 658 -7.48 -7.01 -2.08
CA TRP A 658 -6.77 -7.34 -3.32
C TRP A 658 -5.98 -6.14 -3.86
N ASP A 659 -4.65 -6.26 -3.83
CA ASP A 659 -3.73 -5.32 -4.46
C ASP A 659 -3.65 -5.61 -5.97
N ALA A 660 -4.40 -4.86 -6.77
CA ALA A 660 -4.40 -5.00 -8.22
C ALA A 660 -3.08 -4.54 -8.92
N LYS A 661 -2.15 -3.92 -8.18
CA LYS A 661 -0.83 -3.51 -8.67
C LYS A 661 0.18 -4.66 -8.51
N GLU A 662 0.24 -5.28 -7.33
CA GLU A 662 1.17 -6.39 -7.02
C GLU A 662 0.56 -7.79 -7.17
N ARG A 663 -0.75 -7.89 -7.38
CA ARG A 663 -1.53 -9.13 -7.65
C ARG A 663 -1.49 -10.13 -6.48
N LEU A 664 -1.77 -9.63 -5.27
CA LEU A 664 -1.84 -10.39 -4.03
C LEU A 664 -2.90 -9.82 -3.08
N PHE A 665 -3.33 -10.59 -2.08
CA PHE A 665 -4.16 -10.09 -0.98
C PHE A 665 -3.30 -9.47 0.12
N ARG A 666 -3.62 -8.25 0.56
CA ARG A 666 -2.95 -7.60 1.70
C ARG A 666 -3.42 -8.14 3.05
N ASN A 667 -4.60 -8.76 3.11
CA ASN A 667 -4.97 -9.67 4.19
C ASN A 667 -4.24 -11.03 4.01
N PHE A 668 -2.93 -11.04 4.24
CA PHE A 668 -2.05 -12.21 4.02
C PHE A 668 -2.51 -13.49 4.74
N GLY A 669 -3.24 -13.36 5.84
CA GLY A 669 -3.77 -14.49 6.60
C GLY A 669 -5.10 -15.06 6.09
N GLY A 670 -5.78 -14.39 5.14
CA GLY A 670 -7.16 -14.73 4.78
C GLY A 670 -8.11 -14.68 5.99
N LEU A 671 -7.88 -13.75 6.92
CA LEU A 671 -8.65 -13.65 8.16
C LEU A 671 -9.99 -13.00 7.85
N LEU A 672 -11.08 -13.77 7.96
CA LEU A 672 -12.44 -13.34 7.58
C LEU A 672 -13.44 -13.66 8.70
N GLY A 673 -14.32 -12.70 8.97
CA GLY A 673 -15.50 -12.84 9.84
C GLY A 673 -16.81 -12.79 9.05
N PRO A 674 -17.96 -12.82 9.73
CA PRO A 674 -19.26 -13.00 9.10
C PRO A 674 -19.75 -11.78 8.28
N MET A 675 -19.11 -10.62 8.43
CA MET A 675 -19.46 -9.38 7.71
C MET A 675 -18.47 -9.00 6.60
N ASP A 676 -17.45 -9.83 6.33
CA ASP A 676 -16.50 -9.58 5.24
C ASP A 676 -17.08 -10.01 3.88
N GLU A 677 -16.68 -9.30 2.82
CA GLU A 677 -17.10 -9.57 1.44
C GLU A 677 -15.93 -10.23 0.66
N PRO A 678 -15.83 -11.57 0.63
CA PRO A 678 -14.67 -12.28 0.10
C PRO A 678 -14.53 -12.16 -1.42
N VAL A 679 -13.28 -12.03 -1.88
CA VAL A 679 -12.89 -11.99 -3.29
C VAL A 679 -12.23 -13.31 -3.66
N GLY A 680 -12.71 -13.98 -4.70
CA GLY A 680 -12.09 -15.21 -5.23
C GLY A 680 -11.13 -14.87 -6.37
N MET A 681 -9.87 -15.30 -6.24
CA MET A 681 -8.80 -15.10 -7.22
C MET A 681 -8.34 -16.42 -7.85
N GLN A 682 -7.94 -16.36 -9.13
CA GLN A 682 -7.37 -17.47 -9.88
C GLN A 682 -6.12 -16.99 -10.64
N LYS A 683 -5.05 -17.79 -10.62
CA LYS A 683 -3.80 -17.55 -11.34
C LYS A 683 -3.65 -18.53 -12.50
N TRP A 684 -3.24 -18.02 -13.67
CA TRP A 684 -3.25 -18.73 -14.93
C TRP A 684 -1.88 -18.78 -15.60
N GLY A 685 -1.58 -19.91 -16.25
CA GLY A 685 -0.53 -20.02 -17.24
C GLY A 685 -0.99 -19.51 -18.62
N LYS A 686 -0.03 -19.35 -19.53
CA LYS A 686 -0.29 -19.08 -20.96
C LYS A 686 -1.02 -20.26 -21.61
N GLY A 687 -1.86 -19.99 -22.61
CA GLY A 687 -2.60 -21.01 -23.36
C GLY A 687 -3.72 -20.39 -24.19
N PRO A 688 -4.60 -21.19 -24.82
CA PRO A 688 -5.75 -20.68 -25.57
C PRO A 688 -6.81 -20.05 -24.65
N ASN A 689 -7.72 -19.26 -25.23
CA ASN A 689 -8.91 -18.77 -24.54
C ASN A 689 -9.77 -19.95 -24.05
N VAL A 690 -10.37 -19.81 -22.86
CA VAL A 690 -11.17 -20.86 -22.22
C VAL A 690 -12.21 -20.23 -21.29
N THR A 691 -13.35 -20.89 -21.07
CA THR A 691 -14.35 -20.47 -20.08
C THR A 691 -14.40 -21.50 -18.96
N VAL A 692 -14.37 -21.06 -17.70
CA VAL A 692 -14.51 -21.93 -16.52
C VAL A 692 -15.65 -21.46 -15.61
N THR A 693 -16.32 -22.42 -14.98
CA THR A 693 -17.39 -22.17 -14.01
C THR A 693 -16.79 -22.12 -12.61
N VAL A 694 -17.11 -21.06 -11.85
CA VAL A 694 -16.72 -20.89 -10.45
C VAL A 694 -17.96 -21.03 -9.57
N ILE A 695 -17.87 -21.89 -8.54
CA ILE A 695 -18.99 -22.22 -7.66
C ILE A 695 -18.58 -22.02 -6.20
N TRP A 696 -19.35 -21.23 -5.46
CA TRP A 696 -19.15 -20.94 -4.04
C TRP A 696 -20.10 -21.77 -3.20
N VAL A 697 -19.57 -22.56 -2.27
CA VAL A 697 -20.32 -23.50 -1.41
C VAL A 697 -20.07 -23.18 0.06
N ASP A 698 -21.16 -23.02 0.80
CA ASP A 698 -21.15 -22.69 2.23
C ASP A 698 -20.90 -23.92 3.15
N PRO A 699 -20.69 -23.72 4.46
CA PRO A 699 -20.34 -24.80 5.39
C PRO A 699 -21.41 -25.87 5.63
N VAL A 700 -22.61 -25.73 5.05
CA VAL A 700 -23.71 -26.72 5.09
C VAL A 700 -24.22 -27.06 3.68
N ASN A 701 -23.31 -27.00 2.69
CA ASN A 701 -23.54 -27.32 1.28
C ASN A 701 -24.53 -26.40 0.53
N VAL A 702 -24.89 -25.23 1.05
CA VAL A 702 -25.68 -24.25 0.27
C VAL A 702 -24.78 -23.63 -0.80
N ILE A 703 -25.18 -23.77 -2.06
CA ILE A 703 -24.50 -23.09 -3.17
C ILE A 703 -24.90 -21.61 -3.12
N ALA A 704 -23.92 -20.76 -2.83
CA ALA A 704 -24.11 -19.34 -2.57
C ALA A 704 -24.06 -18.48 -3.84
N ALA A 705 -23.20 -18.86 -4.80
CA ALA A 705 -23.06 -18.23 -6.10
C ALA A 705 -22.47 -19.21 -7.12
N THR A 706 -22.93 -19.13 -8.37
CA THR A 706 -22.31 -19.79 -9.54
C THR A 706 -22.20 -18.76 -10.67
N TYR A 707 -21.03 -18.68 -11.30
CA TYR A 707 -20.80 -17.82 -12.47
C TYR A 707 -19.67 -18.35 -13.35
N ASP A 708 -19.75 -18.10 -14.66
CA ASP A 708 -18.69 -18.41 -15.62
C ASP A 708 -17.75 -17.22 -15.82
N ILE A 709 -16.47 -17.49 -16.06
CA ILE A 709 -15.45 -16.49 -16.41
C ILE A 709 -14.66 -16.90 -17.66
N LEU A 710 -14.53 -15.97 -18.60
CA LEU A 710 -13.66 -16.10 -19.77
C LEU A 710 -12.21 -15.78 -19.36
N ILE A 711 -11.31 -16.73 -19.59
CA ILE A 711 -9.87 -16.59 -19.35
C ILE A 711 -9.18 -16.39 -20.70
N GLU A 712 -8.81 -15.15 -21.00
CA GLU A 712 -8.06 -14.80 -22.22
C GLU A 712 -6.69 -15.50 -22.26
N SER A 713 -6.13 -15.65 -23.46
CA SER A 713 -4.82 -16.28 -23.69
C SER A 713 -3.64 -15.54 -23.02
N THR A 714 -3.80 -14.23 -22.82
CA THR A 714 -2.84 -13.34 -22.13
C THR A 714 -3.19 -13.10 -20.66
N ALA A 715 -4.31 -13.61 -20.16
CA ALA A 715 -4.71 -13.46 -18.76
C ALA A 715 -3.78 -14.27 -17.85
N GLU A 716 -3.11 -13.57 -16.92
CA GLU A 716 -2.24 -14.17 -15.88
C GLU A 716 -2.98 -14.33 -14.54
N PHE A 717 -3.97 -13.48 -14.29
CA PHE A 717 -4.77 -13.46 -13.06
C PHE A 717 -6.21 -13.02 -13.38
N THR A 718 -7.19 -13.66 -12.77
CA THR A 718 -8.59 -13.19 -12.69
C THR A 718 -9.02 -13.11 -11.23
N HIS A 719 -9.95 -12.21 -10.93
CA HIS A 719 -10.55 -12.09 -9.59
C HIS A 719 -11.98 -11.56 -9.71
N TYR A 720 -12.85 -11.98 -8.80
CA TYR A 720 -14.23 -11.49 -8.71
C TYR A 720 -14.73 -11.50 -7.26
N LYS A 721 -15.57 -10.51 -6.93
CA LYS A 721 -16.24 -10.41 -5.62
C LYS A 721 -17.74 -10.66 -5.83
N PRO A 722 -18.26 -11.86 -5.53
CA PRO A 722 -19.69 -12.11 -5.65
C PRO A 722 -20.50 -11.26 -4.66
N PRO A 723 -21.69 -10.74 -5.05
CA PRO A 723 -22.54 -9.94 -4.18
C PRO A 723 -23.33 -10.86 -3.23
N LEU A 724 -22.64 -11.44 -2.24
CA LEU A 724 -23.23 -12.34 -1.25
C LEU A 724 -23.93 -11.54 -0.13
N ASN A 725 -25.18 -11.88 0.16
CA ASN A 725 -25.90 -11.34 1.31
C ASN A 725 -25.19 -11.68 2.62
N LEU A 726 -25.10 -10.70 3.51
CA LEU A 726 -24.47 -10.80 4.84
C LEU A 726 -25.53 -11.04 5.95
N PRO A 727 -25.14 -11.65 7.10
CA PRO A 727 -23.83 -12.21 7.38
C PRO A 727 -23.57 -13.55 6.68
N LEU A 728 -22.32 -13.84 6.35
CA LEU A 728 -21.90 -15.16 5.88
C LEU A 728 -21.97 -16.18 7.02
N ARG A 729 -22.46 -17.39 6.72
CA ARG A 729 -22.52 -18.47 7.72
C ARG A 729 -21.11 -18.87 8.18
N PRO A 730 -20.80 -18.87 9.49
CA PRO A 730 -19.48 -19.25 9.98
C PRO A 730 -19.17 -20.73 9.76
N GLY A 731 -17.91 -21.02 9.44
CA GLY A 731 -17.41 -22.36 9.12
C GLY A 731 -16.42 -22.34 7.95
N VAL A 732 -16.04 -23.54 7.49
CA VAL A 732 -15.15 -23.70 6.34
C VAL A 732 -15.96 -23.71 5.05
N TRP A 733 -15.79 -22.68 4.24
CA TRP A 733 -16.36 -22.55 2.90
C TRP A 733 -15.46 -23.22 1.86
N THR A 734 -16.04 -23.59 0.71
CA THR A 734 -15.31 -24.17 -0.43
C THR A 734 -15.65 -23.42 -1.72
N VAL A 735 -14.63 -23.05 -2.50
CA VAL A 735 -14.79 -22.56 -3.87
C VAL A 735 -14.28 -23.63 -4.83
N LYS A 736 -15.10 -24.04 -5.79
CA LYS A 736 -14.78 -25.03 -6.82
C LYS A 736 -14.65 -24.35 -8.18
N ILE A 737 -13.73 -24.85 -9.00
CA ILE A 737 -13.53 -24.44 -10.40
C ILE A 737 -13.76 -25.66 -11.28
N LEU A 738 -14.60 -25.52 -12.30
CA LEU A 738 -14.99 -26.57 -13.23
C LEU A 738 -14.83 -26.12 -14.68
N HIS A 739 -14.61 -27.08 -15.58
CA HIS A 739 -14.54 -26.88 -17.03
C HIS A 739 -15.53 -27.87 -17.67
N HIS A 740 -16.60 -27.37 -18.29
CA HIS A 740 -17.73 -28.18 -18.78
C HIS A 740 -18.23 -29.22 -17.75
N TRP A 741 -18.47 -28.78 -16.51
CA TRP A 741 -18.84 -29.61 -15.34
C TRP A 741 -17.79 -30.63 -14.86
N VAL A 742 -16.66 -30.81 -15.54
CA VAL A 742 -15.52 -31.58 -15.02
C VAL A 742 -14.81 -30.75 -13.94
N PRO A 743 -14.57 -31.29 -12.73
CA PRO A 743 -13.81 -30.59 -11.70
C PRO A 743 -12.36 -30.34 -12.14
N VAL A 744 -11.88 -29.10 -11.97
CA VAL A 744 -10.49 -28.70 -12.22
C VAL A 744 -9.73 -28.56 -10.92
N ALA A 745 -10.30 -27.82 -9.96
CA ALA A 745 -9.70 -27.59 -8.65
C ALA A 745 -10.73 -27.15 -7.60
N GLU A 746 -10.33 -27.19 -6.34
CA GLU A 746 -11.01 -26.48 -5.25
C GLU A 746 -10.03 -25.75 -4.33
N THR A 747 -10.52 -24.73 -3.64
CA THR A 747 -9.84 -24.06 -2.53
C THR A 747 -10.83 -23.81 -1.39
N ARG A 748 -10.35 -23.58 -0.17
CA ARG A 748 -11.19 -23.47 1.03
C ARG A 748 -10.75 -22.31 1.90
N PHE A 749 -11.71 -21.64 2.54
CA PHE A 749 -11.47 -20.50 3.44
C PHE A 749 -12.35 -20.60 4.70
N LEU A 750 -11.98 -19.89 5.75
CA LEU A 750 -12.69 -19.88 7.03
C LEU A 750 -13.41 -18.54 7.20
N VAL A 751 -14.74 -18.59 7.37
CA VAL A 751 -15.51 -17.50 7.99
C VAL A 751 -15.57 -17.81 9.48
N ALA A 752 -14.83 -17.06 10.29
CA ALA A 752 -14.73 -17.29 11.72
C ALA A 752 -15.97 -16.73 12.47
N PRO A 753 -16.59 -17.49 13.39
CA PRO A 753 -17.55 -16.91 14.32
C PRO A 753 -16.81 -16.01 15.32
N LEU A 754 -17.33 -14.82 15.61
CA LEU A 754 -16.65 -13.82 16.42
C LEU A 754 -16.91 -14.05 17.91
N THR A 755 -15.85 -14.11 18.72
CA THR A 755 -15.98 -14.13 20.20
C THR A 755 -16.09 -12.74 20.80
N PHE A 756 -15.78 -11.70 20.02
CA PHE A 756 -15.81 -10.30 20.43
C PHE A 756 -16.79 -9.47 19.58
N SER A 757 -17.37 -8.47 20.22
CA SER A 757 -18.23 -7.42 19.65
C SER A 757 -17.79 -6.10 20.27
N ASN A 758 -17.30 -5.15 19.47
CA ASN A 758 -16.72 -3.89 19.95
C ASN A 758 -15.60 -4.10 21.00
N ARG A 759 -14.78 -5.15 20.79
CA ARG A 759 -13.69 -5.64 21.67
C ARG A 759 -14.12 -6.18 23.03
N GLN A 760 -15.42 -6.27 23.31
CA GLN A 760 -15.98 -6.93 24.49
C GLN A 760 -16.48 -8.34 24.15
N PRO A 761 -16.59 -9.28 25.11
CA PRO A 761 -17.14 -10.61 24.84
C PRO A 761 -18.56 -10.55 24.24
N ILE A 762 -18.80 -11.28 23.15
CA ILE A 762 -20.06 -11.22 22.41
C ILE A 762 -21.24 -11.77 23.24
N LYS A 763 -22.39 -11.09 23.17
CA LYS A 763 -23.63 -11.52 23.84
C LYS A 763 -24.37 -12.58 23.01
N PRO A 764 -25.17 -13.48 23.63
CA PRO A 764 -25.92 -14.52 22.91
C PRO A 764 -26.81 -13.99 21.78
N GLU A 765 -27.49 -12.86 21.98
CA GLU A 765 -28.35 -12.22 20.96
C GLU A 765 -27.54 -11.69 19.77
N GLU A 766 -26.40 -11.06 20.05
CA GLU A 766 -25.47 -10.54 19.04
C GLU A 766 -24.86 -11.70 18.23
N ALA A 767 -24.44 -12.77 18.91
CA ALA A 767 -23.96 -14.01 18.30
C ALA A 767 -25.05 -14.67 17.42
N GLN A 768 -26.28 -14.81 17.93
CA GLN A 768 -27.40 -15.39 17.19
C GLN A 768 -27.72 -14.61 15.90
N LYS A 769 -27.63 -13.28 15.95
CA LYS A 769 -27.80 -12.40 14.78
C LYS A 769 -26.64 -12.51 13.77
N LEU A 770 -25.41 -12.62 14.26
CA LEU A 770 -24.20 -12.60 13.44
C LEU A 770 -23.85 -13.98 12.83
N HIS A 771 -24.20 -15.08 13.49
CA HIS A 771 -23.74 -16.42 13.13
C HIS A 771 -24.77 -17.32 12.42
N ALA A 772 -26.03 -16.87 12.25
CA ALA A 772 -27.07 -17.68 11.59
C ALA A 772 -26.86 -17.84 10.06
N GLY A 773 -26.06 -16.97 9.46
CA GLY A 773 -26.01 -16.76 8.01
C GLY A 773 -27.05 -15.71 7.55
N PRO A 774 -27.27 -15.54 6.24
CA PRO A 774 -28.05 -14.44 5.70
C PRO A 774 -29.55 -14.58 6.00
N PRO A 775 -30.31 -13.47 6.01
CA PRO A 775 -31.77 -13.49 6.11
C PRO A 775 -32.39 -14.46 5.08
N ARG A 776 -33.36 -15.27 5.53
CA ARG A 776 -34.01 -16.34 4.74
C ARG A 776 -33.06 -17.44 4.23
N GLY A 777 -31.78 -17.41 4.57
CA GLY A 777 -30.78 -18.41 4.16
C GLY A 777 -30.31 -18.29 2.70
N ALA A 778 -30.65 -17.20 2.00
CA ALA A 778 -30.31 -16.99 0.59
C ALA A 778 -29.18 -15.97 0.43
N TYR A 779 -28.09 -16.36 -0.22
CA TYR A 779 -26.92 -15.50 -0.47
C TYR A 779 -27.10 -14.56 -1.69
N MET A 780 -28.00 -14.88 -2.62
CA MET A 780 -28.34 -14.07 -3.79
C MET A 780 -29.86 -14.15 -4.06
N GLU A 781 -30.40 -13.30 -4.94
CA GLU A 781 -31.80 -13.42 -5.41
C GLU A 781 -32.03 -14.70 -6.22
N GLN A 782 -31.00 -15.15 -6.95
CA GLN A 782 -31.02 -16.40 -7.70
C GLN A 782 -30.73 -17.60 -6.78
N SER A 783 -31.59 -18.62 -6.85
CA SER A 783 -31.36 -19.91 -6.19
C SER A 783 -30.57 -20.85 -7.10
N PHE A 784 -29.61 -21.58 -6.52
CA PHE A 784 -28.76 -22.56 -7.20
C PHE A 784 -29.04 -24.01 -6.75
N GLN A 785 -30.14 -24.25 -6.01
CA GLN A 785 -30.47 -25.56 -5.40
C GLN A 785 -30.58 -26.72 -6.41
N SER A 786 -30.88 -26.45 -7.68
CA SER A 786 -30.89 -27.45 -8.75
C SER A 786 -29.50 -28.04 -9.07
N LEU A 787 -28.42 -27.35 -8.70
CA LEU A 787 -27.04 -27.82 -8.89
C LEU A 787 -26.55 -28.71 -7.74
N ASN A 788 -27.23 -28.73 -6.59
CA ASN A 788 -26.83 -29.53 -5.44
C ASN A 788 -26.77 -31.05 -5.74
N PRO A 789 -27.74 -31.67 -6.44
CA PRO A 789 -27.63 -33.06 -6.87
C PRO A 789 -26.53 -33.29 -7.91
N VAL A 790 -26.42 -32.39 -8.90
CA VAL A 790 -25.45 -32.47 -10.01
C VAL A 790 -24.00 -32.48 -9.52
N LEU A 791 -23.72 -31.75 -8.44
CA LEU A 791 -22.38 -31.59 -7.88
C LEU A 791 -22.09 -32.54 -6.69
N GLY A 792 -23.03 -33.44 -6.34
CA GLY A 792 -22.87 -34.33 -5.19
C GLY A 792 -22.85 -33.61 -3.83
N LEU A 793 -23.60 -32.50 -3.70
CA LEU A 793 -23.64 -31.63 -2.52
C LEU A 793 -25.00 -31.72 -1.79
N PRO A 794 -25.32 -32.82 -1.10
CA PRO A 794 -26.57 -32.92 -0.33
C PRO A 794 -26.58 -31.94 0.85
N VAL A 795 -27.64 -31.15 0.98
CA VAL A 795 -27.89 -30.29 2.15
C VAL A 795 -28.60 -31.13 3.21
N LEU A 796 -27.87 -31.53 4.26
CA LEU A 796 -28.42 -32.41 5.31
C LEU A 796 -29.17 -31.58 6.37
N PRO A 797 -30.48 -31.82 6.63
CA PRO A 797 -31.26 -31.05 7.61
C PRO A 797 -30.64 -31.03 9.01
N ALA A 798 -30.02 -32.14 9.43
CA ALA A 798 -29.33 -32.25 10.71
C ALA A 798 -28.11 -31.31 10.84
N GLN A 799 -27.37 -31.07 9.74
CA GLN A 799 -26.25 -30.11 9.73
C GLN A 799 -26.77 -28.67 9.80
N LEU A 800 -27.86 -28.37 9.09
CA LEU A 800 -28.50 -27.05 9.09
C LEU A 800 -29.09 -26.71 10.47
N GLU A 801 -29.73 -27.66 11.13
CA GLU A 801 -30.17 -27.54 12.53
C GLU A 801 -28.99 -27.41 13.51
N GLN A 802 -27.90 -28.16 13.32
CA GLN A 802 -26.70 -27.99 14.15
C GLN A 802 -26.08 -26.60 13.97
N ALA A 803 -26.07 -26.05 12.75
CA ALA A 803 -25.60 -24.69 12.47
C ALA A 803 -26.50 -23.62 13.13
N ARG A 804 -27.83 -23.77 13.05
CA ARG A 804 -28.80 -22.92 13.76
C ARG A 804 -28.56 -22.92 15.27
N ARG A 805 -28.41 -24.10 15.88
CA ARG A 805 -28.13 -24.25 17.32
C ARG A 805 -26.78 -23.67 17.73
N LYS A 806 -25.77 -23.71 16.87
CA LYS A 806 -24.45 -23.11 17.11
C LYS A 806 -24.45 -21.57 17.06
N ALA A 807 -25.37 -20.96 16.32
CA ALA A 807 -25.35 -19.51 16.08
C ALA A 807 -25.42 -18.67 17.38
N GLY A 808 -26.39 -18.97 18.26
CA GLY A 808 -26.58 -18.27 19.55
C GLY A 808 -25.67 -18.73 20.69
N VAL A 809 -24.68 -19.60 20.44
CA VAL A 809 -23.74 -20.02 21.48
C VAL A 809 -22.75 -18.89 21.77
N ALA A 810 -22.48 -18.65 23.06
CA ALA A 810 -21.51 -17.67 23.55
C ALA A 810 -20.49 -18.30 24.52
N GLY A 811 -19.50 -17.51 24.97
CA GLY A 811 -18.49 -17.91 25.95
C GLY A 811 -17.72 -19.19 25.56
N ALA A 812 -17.36 -20.02 26.56
CA ALA A 812 -16.58 -21.24 26.36
C ALA A 812 -17.24 -22.31 25.44
N GLY A 813 -18.53 -22.18 25.10
CA GLY A 813 -19.15 -22.98 24.04
C GLY A 813 -18.74 -22.49 22.64
N LEU A 814 -18.74 -21.17 22.44
CA LEU A 814 -18.37 -20.51 21.20
C LEU A 814 -16.88 -20.61 20.93
N GLU A 815 -16.05 -20.42 21.97
CA GLU A 815 -14.60 -20.59 21.86
C GLU A 815 -14.22 -22.00 21.41
N ARG A 816 -14.83 -23.05 21.97
CA ARG A 816 -14.58 -24.43 21.53
C ARG A 816 -15.02 -24.70 20.08
N TRP A 817 -16.07 -24.04 19.60
CA TRP A 817 -16.47 -24.12 18.19
C TRP A 817 -15.48 -23.42 17.27
N LEU A 818 -15.09 -22.18 17.60
CA LEU A 818 -14.05 -21.43 16.90
C LEU A 818 -12.72 -22.19 16.86
N ASP A 819 -12.22 -22.63 18.02
CA ASP A 819 -10.92 -23.29 18.19
C ASP A 819 -10.85 -24.66 17.52
N ALA A 820 -11.99 -25.28 17.21
CA ALA A 820 -12.10 -26.48 16.38
C ALA A 820 -12.09 -26.14 14.87
N LEU A 821 -12.77 -25.07 14.44
CA LEU A 821 -12.69 -24.57 13.05
C LEU A 821 -11.27 -24.10 12.70
N VAL A 822 -10.66 -23.32 13.60
CA VAL A 822 -9.29 -22.81 13.47
C VAL A 822 -8.29 -23.98 13.49
N GLY A 823 -8.39 -24.91 14.44
CA GLY A 823 -7.57 -26.14 14.43
C GLY A 823 -7.82 -27.04 13.20
N GLY A 824 -8.95 -26.88 12.51
CA GLY A 824 -9.25 -27.50 11.23
C GLY A 824 -8.36 -26.99 10.08
N VAL A 825 -8.15 -25.67 9.99
CA VAL A 825 -7.46 -25.02 8.83
C VAL A 825 -6.11 -24.37 9.15
N TRP A 826 -5.75 -24.22 10.42
CA TRP A 826 -4.44 -23.77 10.91
C TRP A 826 -3.73 -24.85 11.72
N THR A 827 -2.41 -24.77 11.78
CA THR A 827 -1.55 -25.63 12.61
C THR A 827 -0.67 -24.75 13.48
N ALA A 828 -0.64 -24.99 14.80
CA ALA A 828 0.45 -24.48 15.64
C ALA A 828 1.72 -25.26 15.30
N MET A 829 2.67 -24.59 14.65
CA MET A 829 3.90 -25.17 14.15
C MET A 829 4.92 -25.33 15.27
N ASP A 830 5.04 -24.33 16.13
CA ASP A 830 5.95 -24.34 17.28
C ASP A 830 5.58 -23.27 18.33
N VAL A 831 6.12 -23.38 19.54
CA VAL A 831 5.96 -22.40 20.63
C VAL A 831 7.29 -22.27 21.39
N CYS A 832 7.65 -21.04 21.77
CA CYS A 832 8.85 -20.74 22.53
C CYS A 832 8.57 -19.78 23.69
N THR A 833 9.52 -19.64 24.62
CA THR A 833 9.50 -18.64 25.71
C THR A 833 10.62 -17.61 25.55
N PRO A 834 10.40 -16.30 25.77
CA PRO A 834 11.46 -15.30 25.87
C PRO A 834 12.15 -15.26 27.25
N GLY A 835 11.62 -15.98 28.24
CA GLY A 835 12.13 -16.00 29.62
C GLY A 835 12.18 -17.43 30.21
N PRO A 836 12.41 -17.58 31.52
CA PRO A 836 12.36 -18.89 32.18
C PRO A 836 10.94 -19.48 32.11
N SER A 837 10.87 -20.81 32.00
CA SER A 837 9.61 -21.57 31.98
C SER A 837 9.74 -22.85 32.82
N ALA A 838 8.63 -23.32 33.40
CA ALA A 838 8.55 -24.62 34.07
C ALA A 838 8.16 -25.79 33.14
N CYS A 839 7.87 -25.51 31.86
CA CYS A 839 7.63 -26.52 30.84
C CYS A 839 8.95 -26.91 30.15
N PRO A 840 9.48 -28.13 30.34
CA PRO A 840 10.79 -28.53 29.78
C PRO A 840 10.79 -28.67 28.25
N MET A 841 9.61 -28.65 27.61
CA MET A 841 9.46 -28.77 26.16
C MET A 841 9.56 -27.43 25.40
N LEU A 842 9.68 -26.30 26.09
CA LEU A 842 9.72 -24.97 25.47
C LEU A 842 11.16 -24.47 25.25
N PRO A 843 11.61 -24.29 23.98
CA PRO A 843 12.89 -23.65 23.70
C PRO A 843 12.85 -22.14 24.01
N ALA A 844 14.03 -21.56 24.25
CA ALA A 844 14.19 -20.11 24.32
C ALA A 844 13.97 -19.49 22.93
N CYS A 845 13.11 -18.48 22.82
CA CYS A 845 12.73 -17.87 21.54
C CYS A 845 13.92 -17.36 20.73
N SER A 846 14.92 -16.78 21.40
CA SER A 846 16.17 -16.29 20.79
C SER A 846 17.08 -17.39 20.21
N GLN A 847 16.85 -18.66 20.55
CA GLN A 847 17.56 -19.81 19.99
C GLN A 847 16.80 -20.46 18.81
N THR A 848 15.55 -20.08 18.56
CA THR A 848 14.79 -20.57 17.40
C THR A 848 15.22 -19.88 16.11
N ALA A 849 14.95 -20.51 14.96
CA ALA A 849 15.16 -19.91 13.63
C ALA A 849 13.93 -19.14 13.10
N TRP A 850 12.83 -19.08 13.86
CA TRP A 850 11.53 -18.58 13.40
C TRP A 850 10.95 -17.44 14.24
N SER A 851 11.31 -17.32 15.53
CA SER A 851 10.73 -16.31 16.43
C SER A 851 11.04 -14.89 15.97
N SER A 852 10.16 -13.94 16.28
CA SER A 852 10.45 -12.51 16.12
C SER A 852 11.65 -12.05 16.97
N LEU A 853 12.00 -12.82 18.02
CA LEU A 853 13.12 -12.58 18.92
C LEU A 853 14.41 -13.33 18.53
N SER A 854 14.39 -14.07 17.41
CA SER A 854 15.60 -14.69 16.84
C SER A 854 16.55 -13.64 16.24
N PRO A 855 17.87 -13.92 16.14
CA PRO A 855 18.83 -12.96 15.60
C PRO A 855 18.55 -12.61 14.14
N ASP A 856 18.52 -11.31 13.83
CA ASP A 856 18.26 -10.78 12.48
C ASP A 856 19.32 -9.75 12.04
N PRO A 857 20.57 -10.16 11.76
CA PRO A 857 21.72 -9.24 11.62
C PRO A 857 21.62 -8.28 10.43
N LYS A 858 20.74 -8.54 9.46
CA LYS A 858 20.50 -7.65 8.31
C LYS A 858 19.69 -6.40 8.66
N SER A 859 18.87 -6.43 9.70
CA SER A 859 18.11 -5.28 10.20
C SER A 859 18.54 -4.79 11.59
N GLN A 860 19.37 -5.57 12.30
CA GLN A 860 20.00 -5.09 13.54
C GLN A 860 21.00 -3.97 13.27
N LEU A 861 20.92 -2.93 14.09
CA LEU A 861 21.81 -1.77 14.10
C LEU A 861 22.73 -1.87 15.32
N GLY A 862 23.97 -1.37 15.22
CA GLY A 862 25.00 -1.53 16.24
C GLY A 862 25.97 -0.34 16.29
N ALA A 863 27.14 -0.51 16.91
CA ALA A 863 28.15 0.54 16.97
C ALA A 863 28.63 0.95 15.56
N VAL A 864 28.96 2.25 15.41
CA VAL A 864 29.59 2.78 14.19
C VAL A 864 31.00 2.20 14.05
N LYS A 865 31.30 1.66 12.87
CA LYS A 865 32.59 1.04 12.54
C LYS A 865 33.69 2.11 12.33
N PRO A 866 35.00 1.72 12.32
CA PRO A 866 36.11 2.64 12.05
C PRO A 866 36.04 3.41 10.72
N ASP A 867 35.38 2.83 9.70
CA ASP A 867 35.08 3.45 8.40
C ASP A 867 33.90 4.44 8.43
N GLY A 868 33.19 4.57 9.56
CA GLY A 868 32.00 5.42 9.70
C GLY A 868 30.68 4.77 9.28
N ARG A 869 30.66 3.49 8.91
CA ARG A 869 29.50 2.75 8.39
C ARG A 869 28.85 1.87 9.47
N LEU A 870 27.66 1.33 9.15
CA LEU A 870 26.96 0.29 9.93
C LEU A 870 26.81 -1.03 9.16
N ARG A 871 26.68 -0.97 7.83
CA ARG A 871 26.63 -2.12 6.92
C ARG A 871 28.01 -2.72 6.71
#